data_AF-A0A1Y2MAM0-F1
#
_entry.id   AF-A0A1Y2MAM0-F1
#
_cell.length_a   1.000
_cell.length_b   1.000
_cell.length_c   1.000
_cell.angle_alpha   90.00
_cell.angle_beta   90.00
_cell.angle_gamma   90.00
#
_symmetry.space_group_name_H-M   'P 1'
#
loop_
_entity.id
_entity.type
_entity.pdbx_description
1 polymer ?
#
loop_
_entity_poly.entity_id
_entity_poly.type
_entity_poly.pdbx_seq_one_letter_code
_entity_poly.pdbx_strand_id
1 'polypeptide(L)'
;MSEPSVRPRHPKKSAFSCDVCRKRKVKCDGGHPVCDRCRVRGDACVYKLSPTLSYTQRLEQRVDELERALTKENSIVGETSASSCTNNPSPTLDSPLSPGLSSIAESTRVPGKGGVLFPESTSLFQLPGSLQIHALESNQTDQDVDARRERLVNSAWRERAFEKLADTPEPYRSLMDSHFCWIQPLFNFIYRPAFTRDMKTGGPYFSQALLNAVLAHSVRWCRNEPGMNELLAPFDNGAVFAKMAITELFQDIEHGNNKIPTVQALLLLSAQQCGSGNRTQAWLYSGMAFRLIDDMGICVDGKRYANADLFSTEDIEVRNRLFWSCYFWDKLISLYFGRSPMIQHSEISPPRILMDDTAEIEPWLPHGLLSTDHPPKQAHSISCFIQMCGLAEILNQVLVHLYNPSKQLSPSQAFQCAVSESTKLQTWWQELPHHLKIDLNATSIDCPPSHIVTLNCIYHTINILLNRAKLKLSRESELAAEIVEHNPLVRCISSATSIVALFNLYRGAFGEGHVVLSLAYSLYTAASIFLLELQALGHVATITFERLSFCVGVLDNLRHSNPVITTGLNLISKELEALGIPIPPMRSFDVAPVSLTGDIPSIGTYDGSETSQRTGFSQTDSSFLNSSYSDEQLEGATDYNLLDMPPEMYDAFLQAEPISVTMDPGFDIF
;
A
#
# COMPACT_ATOMS: atom_id res chain seq x y z
N MET A 1 -61.79 49.25 -33.47
CA MET A 1 -61.80 48.26 -34.57
C MET A 1 -60.42 48.36 -35.23
N SER A 2 -59.54 47.38 -35.27
CA SER A 2 -59.47 45.98 -34.81
C SER A 2 -58.00 45.59 -35.04
N GLU A 3 -57.36 44.92 -34.07
CA GLU A 3 -55.96 44.48 -34.17
C GLU A 3 -55.72 43.53 -35.36
N PRO A 4 -54.57 43.60 -36.05
CA PRO A 4 -54.19 42.58 -37.02
C PRO A 4 -53.48 41.40 -36.34
N SER A 5 -54.11 40.24 -36.50
CA SER A 5 -53.69 38.89 -36.09
C SER A 5 -52.24 38.54 -36.47
N VAL A 6 -51.42 38.20 -35.47
CA VAL A 6 -50.11 37.54 -35.63
C VAL A 6 -50.31 36.11 -36.14
N ARG A 7 -49.80 35.80 -37.33
CA ARG A 7 -49.74 34.42 -37.86
C ARG A 7 -48.66 33.62 -37.10
N PRO A 8 -48.93 32.38 -36.63
CA PRO A 8 -47.93 31.57 -35.97
C PRO A 8 -46.86 31.09 -36.97
N ARG A 9 -45.58 31.23 -36.61
CA ARG A 9 -44.45 30.65 -37.34
C ARG A 9 -44.57 29.12 -37.32
N HIS A 10 -44.69 28.49 -38.49
CA HIS A 10 -44.62 27.03 -38.60
C HIS A 10 -43.23 26.52 -38.16
N PRO A 11 -43.16 25.48 -37.29
CA PRO A 11 -41.89 24.85 -36.95
C PRO A 11 -41.27 24.21 -38.20
N LYS A 12 -39.95 24.34 -38.35
CA LYS A 12 -39.18 23.72 -39.43
C LYS A 12 -39.41 22.20 -39.41
N LYS A 13 -39.89 21.64 -40.53
CA LYS A 13 -40.05 20.20 -40.70
C LYS A 13 -38.68 19.51 -40.63
N SER A 14 -38.53 18.56 -39.71
CA SER A 14 -37.35 17.68 -39.67
C SER A 14 -37.27 16.85 -40.97
N ALA A 15 -36.08 16.77 -41.58
CA ALA A 15 -35.83 15.98 -42.79
C ALA A 15 -35.80 14.46 -42.54
N PHE A 16 -35.95 14.02 -41.28
CA PHE A 16 -35.83 12.63 -40.87
C PHE A 16 -37.06 12.19 -40.08
N SER A 17 -37.51 10.95 -40.28
CA SER A 17 -38.56 10.34 -39.43
C SER A 17 -37.97 9.93 -38.08
N CYS A 18 -38.72 10.07 -36.98
CA CYS A 18 -38.29 9.58 -35.67
C CYS A 18 -38.17 8.04 -35.65
N ASP A 19 -37.39 7.52 -34.71
CA ASP A 19 -37.06 6.10 -34.59
C ASP A 19 -38.31 5.22 -34.44
N VAL A 20 -39.32 5.69 -33.70
CA VAL A 20 -40.57 4.94 -33.46
C VAL A 20 -41.38 4.83 -34.75
N CYS A 21 -41.60 5.94 -35.45
CA CYS A 21 -42.31 5.94 -36.73
C CYS A 21 -41.54 5.16 -37.81
N ARG A 22 -40.20 5.22 -37.80
CA ARG A 22 -39.33 4.46 -38.70
C ARG A 22 -39.41 2.95 -38.42
N LYS A 23 -39.29 2.50 -37.17
CA LYS A 23 -39.43 1.07 -36.78
C LYS A 23 -40.81 0.51 -37.13
N ARG A 24 -41.87 1.31 -36.94
CA ARG A 24 -43.24 0.91 -37.28
C ARG A 24 -43.58 1.11 -38.76
N LYS A 25 -42.64 1.59 -39.58
CA LYS A 25 -42.82 1.88 -41.02
C LYS A 25 -44.06 2.74 -41.32
N VAL A 26 -44.33 3.74 -40.47
CA VAL A 26 -45.43 4.69 -40.63
C VAL A 26 -44.90 6.10 -40.89
N LYS A 27 -45.68 6.92 -41.60
CA LYS A 27 -45.30 8.30 -41.94
C LYS A 27 -45.21 9.17 -40.68
N CYS A 28 -44.02 9.74 -40.45
CA CYS A 28 -43.77 10.73 -39.41
C CYS A 28 -44.05 12.14 -39.97
N ASP A 29 -44.75 12.96 -39.19
CA ASP A 29 -45.03 14.37 -39.49
C ASP A 29 -43.85 15.30 -39.21
N GLY A 30 -42.82 14.81 -38.50
CA GLY A 30 -41.59 15.56 -38.24
C GLY A 30 -41.71 16.64 -37.17
N GLY A 31 -42.80 16.64 -36.37
CA GLY A 31 -42.98 17.58 -35.25
C GLY A 31 -41.93 17.41 -34.15
N HIS A 32 -41.48 18.54 -33.58
CA HIS A 32 -40.48 18.60 -32.51
C HIS A 32 -41.08 19.31 -31.28
N PRO A 33 -40.87 18.84 -30.04
CA PRO A 33 -40.01 17.72 -29.61
C PRO A 33 -40.58 16.31 -29.81
N VAL A 34 -41.88 16.18 -30.09
CA VAL A 34 -42.56 14.90 -30.30
C VAL A 34 -43.44 15.03 -31.55
N CYS A 35 -43.37 14.07 -32.47
CA CYS A 35 -44.24 14.06 -33.64
C CYS A 35 -45.70 13.75 -33.24
N ASP A 36 -46.67 14.30 -33.97
CA ASP A 36 -48.10 14.21 -33.63
C ASP A 36 -48.55 12.76 -33.42
N ARG A 37 -48.02 11.83 -34.24
CA ARG A 37 -48.36 10.40 -34.14
C ARG A 37 -47.81 9.74 -32.88
N CYS A 38 -46.61 10.11 -32.44
CA CYS A 38 -46.06 9.64 -31.17
C CYS A 38 -46.77 10.30 -29.99
N ARG A 39 -47.16 11.58 -30.12
CA ARG A 39 -47.91 12.32 -29.09
C ARG A 39 -49.27 11.69 -28.80
N VAL A 40 -50.06 11.40 -29.83
CA VAL A 40 -51.39 10.77 -29.68
C VAL A 40 -51.31 9.38 -29.06
N ARG A 41 -50.18 8.69 -29.21
CA ARG A 41 -49.98 7.31 -28.74
C ARG A 41 -49.24 7.21 -27.41
N GLY A 42 -48.73 8.33 -26.88
CA GLY A 42 -47.87 8.33 -25.69
C GLY A 42 -46.52 7.63 -25.90
N ASP A 43 -46.05 7.48 -27.15
CA ASP A 43 -44.77 6.83 -27.46
C ASP A 43 -43.60 7.82 -27.26
N ALA A 44 -42.47 7.35 -26.71
CA ALA A 44 -41.24 8.14 -26.54
C ALA A 44 -40.58 8.44 -27.90
N CYS A 45 -40.72 9.67 -28.40
CA CYS A 45 -40.28 10.08 -29.73
C CYS A 45 -38.82 10.54 -29.74
N VAL A 46 -37.94 9.75 -30.39
CA VAL A 46 -36.50 10.03 -30.48
C VAL A 46 -36.07 10.17 -31.94
N TYR A 47 -35.35 11.23 -32.28
CA TYR A 47 -34.73 11.42 -33.60
C TYR A 47 -33.22 11.17 -33.50
N LYS A 48 -32.73 10.04 -34.02
CA LYS A 48 -31.29 9.78 -34.12
C LYS A 48 -30.74 10.21 -35.48
N LEU A 49 -29.65 10.97 -35.48
CA LEU A 49 -28.90 11.31 -36.69
C LEU A 49 -28.06 10.10 -37.10
N SER A 50 -28.37 9.50 -38.26
CA SER A 50 -27.51 8.49 -38.89
C SER A 50 -26.61 9.20 -39.91
N PRO A 51 -25.29 8.92 -39.96
CA PRO A 51 -24.39 9.56 -40.91
C PRO A 51 -24.80 9.25 -42.36
N THR A 52 -24.75 10.28 -43.21
CA THR A 52 -25.30 10.23 -44.57
C THR A 52 -24.45 9.35 -45.49
N LEU A 53 -25.10 8.60 -46.39
CA LEU A 53 -24.46 7.73 -47.39
C LEU A 53 -23.41 8.45 -48.27
N SER A 54 -23.53 9.77 -48.44
CA SER A 54 -22.57 10.61 -49.17
C SER A 54 -21.29 10.96 -48.39
N TYR A 55 -21.30 10.75 -47.07
CA TYR A 55 -20.14 10.88 -46.19
C TYR A 55 -19.36 9.57 -46.15
N THR A 56 -20.05 8.43 -46.08
CA THR A 56 -19.42 7.10 -46.16
C THR A 56 -18.75 6.87 -47.52
N GLN A 57 -19.40 7.24 -48.63
CA GLN A 57 -18.78 7.16 -49.97
C GLN A 57 -17.54 8.04 -50.13
N ARG A 58 -17.51 9.22 -49.48
CA ARG A 58 -16.34 10.11 -49.49
C ARG A 58 -15.17 9.54 -48.70
N LEU A 59 -15.46 8.82 -47.62
CA LEU A 59 -14.44 8.14 -46.83
C LEU A 59 -13.89 6.92 -47.58
N GLU A 60 -14.74 6.12 -48.21
CA GLU A 60 -14.32 4.99 -49.05
C GLU A 60 -13.41 5.45 -50.19
N GLN A 61 -13.78 6.52 -50.88
CA GLN A 61 -12.96 7.09 -51.96
C GLN A 61 -11.60 7.61 -51.46
N ARG A 62 -11.56 8.12 -50.22
CA ARG A 62 -10.33 8.63 -49.61
C ARG A 62 -9.40 7.50 -49.14
N VAL A 63 -9.94 6.38 -48.67
CA VAL A 63 -9.18 5.17 -48.31
C VAL A 63 -8.51 4.60 -49.56
N ASP A 64 -9.25 4.51 -50.67
CA ASP A 64 -8.76 3.97 -51.94
C ASP A 64 -7.62 4.82 -52.54
N GLU A 65 -7.65 6.13 -52.33
CA GLU A 65 -6.55 7.05 -52.71
C GLU A 65 -5.28 6.84 -51.85
N LEU A 66 -5.45 6.63 -50.55
CA LEU A 66 -4.34 6.47 -49.60
C LEU A 66 -3.64 5.11 -49.77
N GLU A 67 -4.39 4.05 -50.05
CA GLU A 67 -3.83 2.71 -50.30
C GLU A 67 -2.96 2.68 -51.56
N ARG A 68 -3.36 3.39 -52.62
CA ARG A 68 -2.56 3.52 -53.86
C ARG A 68 -1.28 4.34 -53.65
N ALA A 69 -1.30 5.33 -52.75
CA ALA A 69 -0.11 6.10 -52.41
C ALA A 69 0.93 5.22 -51.69
N LEU A 70 0.48 4.39 -50.75
CA LEU A 70 1.33 3.47 -49.99
C LEU A 70 1.97 2.36 -50.85
N THR A 71 1.24 1.82 -51.83
CA THR A 71 1.81 0.80 -52.75
C THR A 71 2.91 1.37 -53.64
N LYS A 72 2.80 2.65 -54.01
CA LYS A 72 3.80 3.36 -54.80
C LYS A 72 5.08 3.66 -54.00
N GLU A 73 4.94 3.91 -52.70
CA GLU A 73 6.06 4.23 -51.80
C GLU A 73 6.86 2.97 -51.41
N ASN A 74 6.19 1.83 -51.23
CA ASN A 74 6.84 0.54 -50.91
C ASN A 74 7.62 -0.09 -52.08
N SER A 75 7.43 0.38 -53.31
CA SER A 75 8.13 -0.14 -54.50
C SER A 75 9.50 0.53 -54.76
N ILE A 76 9.87 1.57 -54.00
CA ILE A 76 11.10 2.36 -54.21
C ILE A 76 12.26 1.88 -53.31
N VAL A 77 11.99 1.05 -52.29
CA VAL A 77 12.98 0.64 -51.28
C VAL A 77 13.63 -0.73 -51.58
N GLY A 78 13.25 -1.40 -52.68
CA GLY A 78 13.64 -2.79 -52.97
C GLY A 78 14.87 -3.04 -53.86
N GLU A 79 15.53 -2.01 -54.41
CA GLU A 79 16.66 -2.20 -55.34
C GLU A 79 17.86 -1.34 -54.98
N THR A 80 18.73 -1.82 -54.10
CA THR A 80 20.18 -1.58 -54.22
C THR A 80 20.96 -2.58 -53.35
N SER A 81 21.98 -3.19 -53.98
CA SER A 81 23.04 -4.03 -53.40
C SER A 81 22.81 -5.56 -53.45
N ALA A 82 22.91 -6.11 -54.67
CA ALA A 82 23.39 -7.47 -54.90
C ALA A 82 24.87 -7.43 -55.35
N SER A 83 25.73 -8.25 -54.71
CA SER A 83 27.09 -8.72 -55.10
C SER A 83 27.65 -9.45 -53.86
N SER A 84 28.13 -10.71 -53.79
CA SER A 84 28.63 -11.67 -54.78
C SER A 84 28.66 -13.10 -54.17
N CYS A 85 28.81 -14.08 -55.04
CA CYS A 85 28.67 -15.55 -54.94
C CYS A 85 29.78 -16.32 -54.16
N THR A 86 29.47 -17.47 -53.53
CA THR A 86 29.79 -18.88 -53.97
C THR A 86 29.83 -19.94 -52.84
N ASN A 87 29.08 -21.04 -53.08
CA ASN A 87 29.31 -22.49 -52.84
C ASN A 87 29.58 -23.12 -51.44
N ASN A 88 28.60 -23.95 -51.01
CA ASN A 88 28.56 -25.25 -50.28
C ASN A 88 29.86 -26.13 -50.14
N PRO A 89 29.88 -27.25 -49.36
CA PRO A 89 29.10 -27.69 -48.18
C PRO A 89 29.89 -28.44 -47.04
N SER A 90 29.38 -28.40 -45.79
CA SER A 90 29.52 -29.38 -44.65
C SER A 90 30.94 -29.71 -44.09
N PRO A 91 31.14 -30.37 -42.91
CA PRO A 91 30.22 -30.81 -41.82
C PRO A 91 30.67 -30.48 -40.36
N THR A 92 29.74 -30.66 -39.40
CA THR A 92 29.90 -31.12 -37.99
C THR A 92 30.65 -30.32 -36.89
N LEU A 93 29.93 -30.20 -35.75
CA LEU A 93 30.33 -30.13 -34.32
C LEU A 93 30.87 -28.80 -33.74
N ASP A 94 30.04 -28.07 -32.97
CA ASP A 94 30.10 -28.01 -31.49
C ASP A 94 29.42 -26.76 -30.86
N SER A 95 28.65 -27.00 -29.78
CA SER A 95 28.28 -26.09 -28.65
C SER A 95 27.37 -24.85 -28.92
N PRO A 96 26.92 -24.10 -27.87
CA PRO A 96 26.04 -24.48 -26.75
C PRO A 96 24.72 -23.66 -26.74
N LEU A 97 23.63 -24.24 -26.23
CA LEU A 97 22.32 -23.58 -26.11
C LEU A 97 22.30 -22.53 -24.99
N SER A 98 22.16 -21.26 -25.38
CA SER A 98 21.75 -20.14 -24.53
C SER A 98 20.22 -20.01 -24.57
N PRO A 99 19.51 -19.78 -23.45
CA PRO A 99 18.09 -19.45 -23.48
C PRO A 99 17.92 -17.94 -23.66
N GLY A 100 17.77 -17.50 -24.92
CA GLY A 100 17.22 -16.19 -25.25
C GLY A 100 15.73 -16.31 -25.54
N LEU A 101 14.88 -15.95 -24.57
CA LEU A 101 13.46 -15.71 -24.83
C LEU A 101 13.07 -14.34 -24.24
N SER A 102 13.66 -13.29 -24.80
CA SER A 102 13.12 -11.94 -24.76
C SER A 102 12.17 -11.78 -25.96
N SER A 103 10.95 -11.28 -25.71
CA SER A 103 9.88 -10.94 -26.66
C SER A 103 8.70 -11.91 -26.75
N ILE A 104 7.93 -12.03 -25.66
CA ILE A 104 6.46 -12.19 -25.76
C ILE A 104 5.84 -11.20 -24.77
N ALA A 105 5.86 -9.92 -25.14
CA ALA A 105 5.11 -8.88 -24.47
C ALA A 105 3.95 -8.49 -25.39
N GLU A 106 2.80 -9.15 -25.27
CA GLU A 106 1.62 -8.73 -26.02
C GLU A 106 0.27 -9.03 -25.32
N SER A 107 -0.35 -7.92 -24.91
CA SER A 107 -1.78 -7.60 -24.95
C SER A 107 -2.76 -8.33 -24.00
N THR A 108 -2.85 -7.83 -22.76
CA THR A 108 -3.99 -8.03 -21.85
C THR A 108 -4.84 -6.74 -21.85
N ARG A 109 -6.06 -6.74 -22.40
CA ARG A 109 -6.98 -5.56 -22.37
C ARG A 109 -8.44 -5.97 -22.19
N VAL A 110 -9.15 -5.17 -21.38
CA VAL A 110 -10.49 -5.42 -20.83
C VAL A 110 -11.60 -4.71 -21.63
N PRO A 111 -12.68 -5.39 -22.07
CA PRO A 111 -13.93 -4.75 -22.46
C PRO A 111 -14.98 -4.80 -21.34
N GLY A 112 -15.60 -3.64 -21.08
CA GLY A 112 -16.99 -3.49 -20.59
C GLY A 112 -17.41 -4.20 -19.30
N LYS A 113 -17.54 -3.42 -18.21
CA LYS A 113 -17.96 -3.81 -16.85
C LYS A 113 -16.97 -4.72 -16.12
N GLY A 114 -15.80 -4.14 -15.85
CA GLY A 114 -15.15 -4.31 -14.56
C GLY A 114 -14.18 -5.47 -14.37
N GLY A 115 -14.09 -6.53 -15.17
CA GLY A 115 -13.13 -7.61 -14.87
C GLY A 115 -11.75 -7.46 -15.54
N VAL A 116 -10.64 -7.82 -14.88
CA VAL A 116 -9.35 -8.11 -15.56
C VAL A 116 -9.50 -9.40 -16.40
N LEU A 117 -8.99 -9.41 -17.65
CA LEU A 117 -9.24 -10.47 -18.63
C LEU A 117 -7.95 -10.99 -19.26
N PHE A 118 -7.77 -12.31 -19.29
CA PHE A 118 -6.63 -12.98 -19.91
C PHE A 118 -6.68 -12.91 -21.45
N PRO A 119 -5.53 -12.83 -22.14
CA PRO A 119 -5.49 -12.94 -23.60
C PRO A 119 -5.81 -14.39 -24.00
N GLU A 120 -6.53 -14.53 -25.12
CA GLU A 120 -7.04 -15.78 -25.68
C GLU A 120 -8.29 -16.34 -24.98
N SER A 121 -9.39 -16.26 -25.72
CA SER A 121 -10.77 -16.60 -25.36
C SER A 121 -10.96 -18.08 -24.97
N THR A 122 -10.53 -18.43 -23.77
CA THR A 122 -10.91 -19.66 -23.06
C THR A 122 -12.09 -19.44 -22.12
N SER A 123 -12.44 -18.18 -21.85
CA SER A 123 -13.55 -17.82 -20.96
C SER A 123 -14.91 -17.91 -21.66
N LEU A 124 -15.86 -18.61 -21.03
CA LEU A 124 -17.26 -18.67 -21.46
C LEU A 124 -17.92 -17.28 -21.54
N PHE A 125 -17.39 -16.29 -20.81
CA PHE A 125 -17.89 -14.93 -20.77
C PHE A 125 -17.39 -14.05 -21.93
N GLN A 126 -16.47 -14.55 -22.77
CA GLN A 126 -15.96 -13.79 -23.91
C GLN A 126 -15.57 -14.68 -25.11
N LEU A 127 -16.32 -14.54 -26.20
CA LEU A 127 -16.08 -15.28 -27.44
C LEU A 127 -14.87 -14.73 -28.21
N PRO A 128 -14.09 -15.62 -28.89
CA PRO A 128 -13.03 -15.20 -29.81
C PRO A 128 -13.58 -14.23 -30.88
N GLY A 129 -12.90 -13.11 -31.10
CA GLY A 129 -13.28 -12.12 -32.13
C GLY A 129 -14.14 -10.94 -31.66
N SER A 130 -14.45 -10.84 -30.36
CA SER A 130 -15.16 -9.69 -29.77
C SER A 130 -14.27 -8.46 -29.51
N LEU A 131 -12.98 -8.52 -29.87
CA LEU A 131 -11.98 -7.47 -29.60
C LEU A 131 -11.78 -6.58 -30.84
N GLN A 132 -12.25 -5.34 -30.79
CA GLN A 132 -11.67 -4.24 -31.59
C GLN A 132 -10.66 -3.51 -30.70
N ILE A 133 -9.37 -3.74 -30.96
CA ILE A 133 -8.26 -3.13 -30.22
C ILE A 133 -7.86 -1.84 -30.94
N HIS A 134 -8.14 -0.69 -30.33
CA HIS A 134 -7.39 0.53 -30.63
C HIS A 134 -6.38 0.76 -29.51
N ALA A 135 -5.09 0.76 -29.84
CA ALA A 135 -4.08 1.41 -29.03
C ALA A 135 -4.37 2.91 -29.04
N LEU A 136 -5.04 3.39 -27.99
CA LEU A 136 -5.00 4.80 -27.68
C LEU A 136 -3.64 5.05 -27.07
N GLU A 137 -2.67 5.46 -27.90
CA GLU A 137 -1.62 6.34 -27.41
C GLU A 137 -2.36 7.59 -26.91
N SER A 138 -2.63 7.65 -25.61
CA SER A 138 -3.19 8.85 -25.01
C SER A 138 -2.09 9.91 -25.06
N ASN A 139 -2.08 10.72 -26.13
CA ASN A 139 -1.33 11.97 -26.20
C ASN A 139 -1.95 12.98 -25.21
N GLN A 140 -1.99 12.63 -23.92
CA GLN A 140 -2.32 13.56 -22.85
C GLN A 140 -1.05 14.36 -22.55
N THR A 141 -1.14 15.67 -22.71
CA THR A 141 -0.05 16.57 -22.33
C THR A 141 0.03 16.65 -20.80
N ASP A 142 1.22 16.87 -20.25
CA ASP A 142 1.41 17.06 -18.80
C ASP A 142 0.46 18.14 -18.22
N GLN A 143 0.18 19.18 -19.02
CA GLN A 143 -0.76 20.25 -18.68
C GLN A 143 -2.21 19.78 -18.43
N ASP A 144 -2.69 18.75 -19.14
CA ASP A 144 -4.05 18.21 -18.91
C ASP A 144 -4.11 17.38 -17.62
N VAL A 145 -3.03 16.64 -17.31
CA VAL A 145 -2.91 15.88 -16.06
C VAL A 145 -2.90 16.84 -14.87
N ASP A 146 -2.13 17.92 -14.94
CA ASP A 146 -2.07 18.94 -13.89
C ASP A 146 -3.43 19.64 -13.70
N ALA A 147 -4.11 20.01 -14.78
CA ALA A 147 -5.43 20.62 -14.69
C ALA A 147 -6.49 19.66 -14.10
N ARG A 148 -6.39 18.35 -14.37
CA ARG A 148 -7.24 17.32 -13.75
C ARG A 148 -6.96 17.18 -12.25
N ARG A 149 -5.68 17.17 -11.87
CA ARG A 149 -5.24 17.14 -10.47
C ARG A 149 -5.77 18.34 -9.71
N GLU A 150 -5.60 19.55 -10.24
CA GLU A 150 -6.05 20.78 -9.61
C GLU A 150 -7.58 20.79 -9.38
N ARG A 151 -8.36 20.32 -10.37
CA ARG A 151 -9.82 20.18 -10.21
C ARG A 151 -10.19 19.19 -9.10
N LEU A 152 -9.49 18.07 -9.01
CA LEU A 152 -9.73 17.06 -7.96
C LEU A 152 -9.40 17.61 -6.58
N VAL A 153 -8.23 18.22 -6.40
CA VAL A 153 -7.78 18.83 -5.15
C VAL A 153 -8.75 19.92 -4.69
N ASN A 154 -9.18 20.80 -5.59
CA ASN A 154 -10.18 21.83 -5.28
C ASN A 154 -11.54 21.25 -4.88
N SER A 155 -11.96 20.16 -5.51
CA SER A 155 -13.17 19.43 -5.12
C SER A 155 -13.01 18.81 -3.74
N ALA A 156 -11.89 18.15 -3.48
CA ALA A 156 -11.59 17.54 -2.19
C ALA A 156 -11.59 18.58 -1.07
N TRP A 157 -10.87 19.70 -1.22
CA TRP A 157 -10.90 20.82 -0.26
C TRP A 157 -12.31 21.31 0.04
N ARG A 158 -13.16 21.43 -0.98
CA ARG A 158 -14.55 21.83 -0.82
C ARG A 158 -15.31 20.82 0.03
N GLU A 159 -15.22 19.52 -0.29
CA GLU A 159 -15.89 18.48 0.49
C GLU A 159 -15.38 18.42 1.93
N ARG A 160 -14.07 18.59 2.14
CA ARG A 160 -13.45 18.68 3.48
C ARG A 160 -13.97 19.88 4.26
N ALA A 161 -14.11 21.06 3.63
CA ALA A 161 -14.63 22.26 4.28
C ALA A 161 -16.11 22.16 4.67
N PHE A 162 -16.90 21.37 3.93
CA PHE A 162 -18.31 21.10 4.24
C PHE A 162 -18.53 19.81 5.04
N GLU A 163 -17.46 19.14 5.47
CA GLU A 163 -17.54 18.00 6.37
C GLU A 163 -18.12 18.48 7.70
N LYS A 164 -19.25 17.89 8.10
CA LYS A 164 -19.96 18.24 9.34
C LYS A 164 -20.08 16.99 10.20
N LEU A 165 -18.94 16.42 10.58
CA LEU A 165 -18.92 15.32 11.55
C LEU A 165 -19.31 15.80 12.95
N ALA A 166 -19.29 17.11 13.19
CA ALA A 166 -19.61 17.65 14.50
C ALA A 166 -21.06 17.41 14.95
N ASP A 167 -21.97 17.28 13.98
CA ASP A 167 -23.40 17.00 14.23
C ASP A 167 -23.68 15.50 14.38
N THR A 168 -22.69 14.62 14.15
CA THR A 168 -22.80 13.17 14.31
C THR A 168 -22.90 12.84 15.81
N PRO A 169 -23.88 12.01 16.24
CA PRO A 169 -24.03 11.65 17.65
C PRO A 169 -22.91 10.73 18.14
N GLU A 170 -22.61 10.78 19.43
CA GLU A 170 -21.75 9.79 20.09
C GLU A 170 -22.45 8.42 20.19
N PRO A 171 -21.71 7.29 20.12
CA PRO A 171 -20.25 7.16 19.99
C PRO A 171 -19.73 7.25 18.55
N TYR A 172 -20.61 7.40 17.54
CA TYR A 172 -20.25 7.33 16.13
C TYR A 172 -19.20 8.36 15.74
N ARG A 173 -19.33 9.58 16.27
CA ARG A 173 -18.37 10.65 16.01
C ARG A 173 -16.97 10.31 16.52
N SER A 174 -16.80 10.00 17.81
CA SER A 174 -15.46 9.67 18.35
C SER A 174 -14.82 8.49 17.62
N LEU A 175 -15.59 7.45 17.29
CA LEU A 175 -15.09 6.30 16.53
C LEU A 175 -14.62 6.67 15.12
N MET A 176 -15.33 7.56 14.43
CA MET A 176 -14.91 8.05 13.10
C MET A 176 -13.68 8.96 13.20
N ASP A 177 -13.65 9.86 14.19
CA ASP A 177 -12.51 10.76 14.42
C ASP A 177 -11.24 9.93 14.74
N SER A 178 -11.37 8.89 15.58
CA SER A 178 -10.28 7.93 15.83
C SER A 178 -9.81 7.21 14.56
N HIS A 179 -10.74 6.78 13.68
CA HIS A 179 -10.36 6.15 12.41
C HIS A 179 -9.51 7.06 11.55
N PHE A 180 -9.98 8.30 11.33
CA PHE A 180 -9.30 9.25 10.46
C PHE A 180 -8.01 9.81 11.06
N CYS A 181 -7.87 9.80 12.40
CA CYS A 181 -6.65 10.20 13.09
C CYS A 181 -5.57 9.11 13.05
N TRP A 182 -5.91 7.88 13.43
CA TRP A 182 -4.91 6.84 13.74
C TRP A 182 -4.73 5.78 12.65
N ILE A 183 -5.76 5.51 11.84
CA ILE A 183 -5.80 4.35 10.93
C ILE A 183 -5.69 4.79 9.47
N GLN A 184 -6.47 5.78 9.09
CA GLN A 184 -6.55 6.26 7.71
C GLN A 184 -5.17 6.66 7.15
N PRO A 185 -4.31 7.43 7.85
CA PRO A 185 -3.01 7.83 7.31
C PRO A 185 -2.06 6.65 7.03
N LEU A 186 -2.21 5.53 7.77
CA LEU A 186 -1.39 4.33 7.59
C LEU A 186 -1.77 3.53 6.34
N PHE A 187 -3.07 3.37 6.10
CA PHE A 187 -3.55 2.35 5.18
C PHE A 187 -4.31 2.90 3.97
N ASN A 188 -4.84 4.12 4.05
CA ASN A 188 -5.56 4.80 2.98
C ASN A 188 -6.72 4.00 2.34
N PHE A 189 -7.32 3.06 3.10
CA PHE A 189 -8.42 2.21 2.62
C PHE A 189 -9.59 3.04 2.05
N ILE A 190 -9.89 4.18 2.67
CA ILE A 190 -11.02 5.03 2.31
C ILE A 190 -10.53 6.36 1.75
N TYR A 191 -11.11 6.83 0.65
CA TYR A 191 -10.91 8.21 0.21
C TYR A 191 -11.90 9.13 0.94
N ARG A 192 -11.44 9.81 2.01
CA ARG A 192 -12.28 10.57 2.95
C ARG A 192 -13.22 11.59 2.29
N PRO A 193 -12.79 12.42 1.30
CA PRO A 193 -13.69 13.37 0.64
C PRO A 193 -14.91 12.70 0.02
N ALA A 194 -14.69 11.64 -0.77
CA ALA A 194 -15.78 10.91 -1.40
C ALA A 194 -16.66 10.17 -0.38
N PHE A 195 -16.04 9.49 0.59
CA PHE A 195 -16.77 8.74 1.61
C PHE A 195 -17.71 9.63 2.44
N THR A 196 -17.22 10.76 2.93
CA THR A 196 -18.01 11.64 3.81
C THR A 196 -19.10 12.41 3.07
N ARG A 197 -18.86 12.78 1.80
CA ARG A 197 -19.89 13.28 0.90
C ARG A 197 -20.97 12.22 0.69
N ASP A 198 -20.56 11.01 0.30
CA ASP A 198 -21.48 9.93 -0.09
C ASP A 198 -22.25 9.35 1.10
N MET A 199 -21.71 9.45 2.32
CA MET A 199 -22.43 9.17 3.56
C MET A 199 -23.66 10.07 3.73
N LYS A 200 -23.60 11.32 3.25
CA LYS A 200 -24.73 12.27 3.32
C LYS A 200 -25.67 12.14 2.13
N THR A 201 -25.14 11.89 0.94
CA THR A 201 -25.90 11.91 -0.32
C THR A 201 -26.39 10.54 -0.78
N GLY A 202 -25.92 9.45 -0.16
CA GLY A 202 -26.18 8.08 -0.63
C GLY A 202 -25.41 7.72 -1.90
N GLY A 203 -24.17 8.20 -2.03
CA GLY A 203 -23.35 8.01 -3.22
C GLY A 203 -22.62 6.65 -3.29
N PRO A 204 -21.90 6.37 -4.40
CA PRO A 204 -21.31 5.06 -4.68
C PRO A 204 -20.13 4.67 -3.77
N TYR A 205 -19.47 5.63 -3.12
CA TYR A 205 -18.32 5.41 -2.23
C TYR A 205 -18.71 5.27 -0.75
N PHE A 206 -19.99 5.02 -0.48
CA PHE A 206 -20.51 4.76 0.85
C PHE A 206 -21.42 3.52 0.88
N SER A 207 -21.38 2.79 2.00
CA SER A 207 -22.37 1.78 2.35
C SER A 207 -22.49 1.68 3.87
N GLN A 208 -23.63 1.17 4.36
CA GLN A 208 -23.81 0.89 5.78
C GLN A 208 -22.80 -0.16 6.28
N ALA A 209 -22.49 -1.16 5.44
CA ALA A 209 -21.47 -2.16 5.76
C ALA A 209 -20.09 -1.52 5.99
N LEU A 210 -19.71 -0.55 5.16
CA LEU A 210 -18.45 0.19 5.30
C LEU A 210 -18.44 1.06 6.55
N LEU A 211 -19.51 1.81 6.83
CA LEU A 211 -19.61 2.60 8.05
C LEU A 211 -19.48 1.71 9.30
N ASN A 212 -20.24 0.63 9.36
CA ASN A 212 -20.18 -0.33 10.45
C ASN A 212 -18.78 -0.97 10.59
N ALA A 213 -18.07 -1.23 9.48
CA ALA A 213 -16.69 -1.72 9.52
C ALA A 213 -15.71 -0.67 10.07
N VAL A 214 -15.87 0.61 9.71
CA VAL A 214 -15.09 1.72 10.29
C VAL A 214 -15.30 1.79 11.80
N LEU A 215 -16.56 1.81 12.23
CA LEU A 215 -16.91 1.88 13.66
C LEU A 215 -16.39 0.66 14.43
N ALA A 216 -16.62 -0.55 13.91
CA ALA A 216 -16.20 -1.80 14.53
C ALA A 216 -14.68 -1.87 14.71
N HIS A 217 -13.93 -1.46 13.69
CA HIS A 217 -12.47 -1.41 13.79
C HIS A 217 -12.04 -0.37 14.82
N SER A 218 -12.65 0.82 14.83
CA SER A 218 -12.30 1.93 15.73
C SER A 218 -12.49 1.66 17.22
N VAL A 219 -13.44 0.81 17.60
CA VAL A 219 -13.82 0.55 19.00
C VAL A 219 -12.62 0.26 19.91
N ARG A 220 -11.62 -0.47 19.42
CA ARG A 220 -10.46 -0.87 20.23
C ARG A 220 -9.58 0.31 20.71
N TRP A 221 -9.61 1.44 19.99
CA TRP A 221 -8.81 2.61 20.32
C TRP A 221 -9.56 3.59 21.24
N CYS A 222 -10.88 3.67 21.08
CA CYS A 222 -11.71 4.54 21.92
C CYS A 222 -12.14 3.91 23.25
N ARG A 223 -12.02 2.58 23.43
CA ARG A 223 -12.58 1.87 24.60
C ARG A 223 -12.15 2.44 25.96
N ASN A 224 -10.92 2.98 26.03
CA ASN A 224 -10.36 3.53 27.27
C ASN A 224 -10.65 5.03 27.45
N GLU A 225 -11.36 5.66 26.51
CA GLU A 225 -11.79 7.05 26.64
C GLU A 225 -12.88 7.19 27.72
N PRO A 226 -12.90 8.30 28.49
CA PRO A 226 -13.90 8.52 29.52
C PRO A 226 -15.32 8.53 28.96
N GLY A 227 -16.23 7.75 29.56
CA GLY A 227 -17.63 7.68 29.12
C GLY A 227 -17.89 6.77 27.92
N MET A 228 -16.85 6.24 27.26
CA MET A 228 -17.02 5.44 26.05
C MET A 228 -17.65 4.07 26.34
N ASN A 229 -17.38 3.47 27.51
CA ASN A 229 -17.98 2.19 27.90
C ASN A 229 -19.51 2.31 28.03
N GLU A 230 -20.02 3.39 28.62
CA GLU A 230 -21.45 3.65 28.72
C GLU A 230 -22.09 3.88 27.35
N LEU A 231 -21.40 4.60 26.46
CA LEU A 231 -21.87 4.86 25.09
C LEU A 231 -21.86 3.60 24.21
N LEU A 232 -20.94 2.67 24.43
CA LEU A 232 -20.83 1.41 23.68
C LEU A 232 -21.68 0.27 24.26
N ALA A 233 -22.15 0.37 25.51
CA ALA A 233 -22.95 -0.67 26.15
C ALA A 233 -24.20 -1.09 25.34
N PRO A 234 -24.97 -0.17 24.70
CA PRO A 234 -26.10 -0.54 23.85
C PRO A 234 -25.72 -1.34 22.59
N PHE A 235 -24.45 -1.27 22.19
CA PHE A 235 -23.91 -1.91 20.99
C PHE A 235 -23.08 -3.16 21.30
N ASP A 236 -23.33 -3.80 22.45
CA ASP A 236 -22.57 -4.95 22.95
C ASP A 236 -21.05 -4.66 22.95
N ASN A 237 -20.70 -3.51 23.56
CA ASN A 237 -19.33 -2.99 23.62
C ASN A 237 -18.64 -2.87 22.24
N GLY A 238 -19.43 -2.63 21.19
CA GLY A 238 -19.01 -2.48 19.80
C GLY A 238 -19.16 -3.73 18.92
N ALA A 239 -19.50 -4.90 19.48
CA ALA A 239 -19.65 -6.14 18.71
C ALA A 239 -20.80 -6.07 17.69
N VAL A 240 -21.84 -5.27 17.97
CA VAL A 240 -22.97 -5.06 17.05
C VAL A 240 -22.50 -4.46 15.73
N PHE A 241 -21.57 -3.51 15.74
CA PHE A 241 -21.06 -2.89 14.51
C PHE A 241 -20.39 -3.93 13.59
N ALA A 242 -19.53 -4.79 14.14
CA ALA A 242 -18.88 -5.85 13.37
C ALA A 242 -19.91 -6.82 12.78
N LYS A 243 -20.91 -7.22 13.57
CA LYS A 243 -21.98 -8.11 13.13
C LYS A 243 -22.81 -7.51 11.99
N MET A 244 -23.17 -6.23 12.10
CA MET A 244 -23.90 -5.52 11.05
C MET A 244 -23.07 -5.40 9.77
N ALA A 245 -21.81 -4.99 9.89
CA ALA A 245 -20.88 -4.90 8.76
C ALA A 245 -20.81 -6.21 7.98
N ILE A 246 -20.58 -7.33 8.68
CA ILE A 246 -20.48 -8.66 8.09
C ILE A 246 -21.79 -9.07 7.42
N THR A 247 -22.92 -8.87 8.10
CA THR A 247 -24.24 -9.28 7.61
C THR A 247 -24.60 -8.56 6.30
N GLU A 248 -24.48 -7.24 6.28
CA GLU A 248 -24.80 -6.42 5.12
C GLU A 248 -23.82 -6.67 3.96
N LEU A 249 -22.55 -6.89 4.28
CA LEU A 249 -21.51 -7.20 3.30
C LEU A 249 -21.79 -8.51 2.54
N PHE A 250 -22.11 -9.58 3.27
CA PHE A 250 -22.40 -10.87 2.64
C PHE A 250 -23.75 -10.89 1.93
N GLN A 251 -24.73 -10.09 2.38
CA GLN A 251 -25.95 -9.86 1.62
C GLN A 251 -25.65 -9.22 0.26
N ASP A 252 -24.80 -8.18 0.22
CA ASP A 252 -24.42 -7.55 -1.06
C ASP A 252 -23.73 -8.58 -1.99
N ILE A 253 -22.81 -9.40 -1.47
CA ILE A 253 -22.12 -10.45 -2.23
C ILE A 253 -23.09 -11.52 -2.74
N GLU A 254 -24.05 -11.97 -1.93
CA GLU A 254 -25.06 -12.97 -2.31
C GLU A 254 -25.88 -12.51 -3.52
N HIS A 255 -26.17 -11.21 -3.62
CA HIS A 255 -26.88 -10.62 -4.76
C HIS A 255 -25.97 -10.34 -5.97
N GLY A 256 -24.68 -10.71 -5.90
CA GLY A 256 -23.70 -10.42 -6.94
C GLY A 256 -23.30 -8.94 -7.01
N ASN A 257 -23.55 -8.16 -5.96
CA ASN A 257 -23.16 -6.75 -5.90
C ASN A 257 -21.73 -6.63 -5.34
N ASN A 258 -20.77 -6.39 -6.23
CA ASN A 258 -19.39 -6.06 -5.86
C ASN A 258 -19.18 -4.54 -5.99
N LYS A 259 -18.88 -3.85 -4.88
CA LYS A 259 -18.67 -2.40 -4.86
C LYS A 259 -17.37 -2.04 -4.16
N ILE A 260 -16.81 -0.88 -4.47
CA ILE A 260 -15.62 -0.35 -3.77
C ILE A 260 -15.80 -0.36 -2.23
N PRO A 261 -16.94 0.09 -1.65
CA PRO A 261 -17.19 -0.01 -0.22
C PRO A 261 -17.12 -1.44 0.35
N THR A 262 -17.45 -2.46 -0.44
CA THR A 262 -17.34 -3.88 -0.04
C THR A 262 -15.87 -4.25 0.20
N VAL A 263 -14.96 -3.86 -0.71
CA VAL A 263 -13.53 -4.10 -0.56
C VAL A 263 -12.98 -3.33 0.64
N GLN A 264 -13.36 -2.07 0.79
CA GLN A 264 -12.91 -1.22 1.91
C GLN A 264 -13.35 -1.79 3.26
N ALA A 265 -14.59 -2.29 3.36
CA ALA A 265 -15.11 -2.95 4.54
C ALA A 265 -14.35 -4.25 4.85
N LEU A 266 -14.06 -5.08 3.84
CA LEU A 266 -13.26 -6.30 4.00
C LEU A 266 -11.84 -6.00 4.53
N LEU A 267 -11.19 -4.95 4.04
CA LEU A 267 -9.86 -4.56 4.51
C LEU A 267 -9.89 -4.13 6.00
N LEU A 268 -10.90 -3.34 6.40
CA LEU A 268 -11.08 -2.92 7.80
C LEU A 268 -11.38 -4.11 8.73
N LEU A 269 -12.31 -4.98 8.32
CA LEU A 269 -12.63 -6.19 9.07
C LEU A 269 -11.42 -7.12 9.16
N SER A 270 -10.64 -7.24 8.08
CA SER A 270 -9.38 -8.00 8.07
C SER A 270 -8.39 -7.45 9.11
N ALA A 271 -8.16 -6.14 9.13
CA ALA A 271 -7.29 -5.50 10.11
C ALA A 271 -7.79 -5.68 11.56
N GLN A 272 -9.10 -5.59 11.79
CA GLN A 272 -9.72 -5.85 13.10
C GLN A 272 -9.47 -7.29 13.57
N GLN A 273 -9.74 -8.28 12.72
CA GLN A 273 -9.54 -9.68 13.04
C GLN A 273 -8.06 -10.00 13.23
N CYS A 274 -7.17 -9.34 12.49
CA CYS A 274 -5.73 -9.45 12.63
C CYS A 274 -5.29 -9.02 14.03
N GLY A 275 -5.69 -7.82 14.48
CA GLY A 275 -5.40 -7.35 15.85
C GLY A 275 -5.98 -8.26 16.93
N SER A 276 -7.18 -8.80 16.70
CA SER A 276 -7.89 -9.70 17.63
C SER A 276 -7.31 -11.11 17.72
N GLY A 277 -6.35 -11.47 16.87
CA GLY A 277 -5.75 -12.81 16.83
C GLY A 277 -6.53 -13.85 16.03
N ASN A 278 -7.64 -13.48 15.37
CA ASN A 278 -8.37 -14.38 14.49
C ASN A 278 -7.73 -14.43 13.10
N ARG A 279 -6.62 -15.18 13.02
CA ARG A 279 -5.78 -15.32 11.82
C ARG A 279 -6.57 -15.79 10.60
N THR A 280 -7.50 -16.72 10.78
CA THR A 280 -8.29 -17.30 9.68
C THR A 280 -9.22 -16.27 9.05
N GLN A 281 -10.03 -15.56 9.85
CA GLN A 281 -10.91 -14.52 9.30
C GLN A 281 -10.11 -13.36 8.72
N ALA A 282 -9.04 -12.92 9.40
CA ALA A 282 -8.18 -11.86 8.91
C ALA A 282 -7.66 -12.16 7.49
N TRP A 283 -7.15 -13.37 7.28
CA TRP A 283 -6.62 -13.82 5.99
C TRP A 283 -7.70 -14.03 4.92
N LEU A 284 -8.86 -14.58 5.28
CA LEU A 284 -9.95 -14.78 4.32
C LEU A 284 -10.55 -13.45 3.88
N TYR A 285 -10.74 -12.49 4.80
CA TYR A 285 -11.28 -11.18 4.48
C TYR A 285 -10.34 -10.39 3.57
N SER A 286 -9.03 -10.41 3.83
CA SER A 286 -8.05 -9.81 2.92
C SER A 286 -8.04 -10.51 1.56
N GLY A 287 -8.04 -11.85 1.52
CA GLY A 287 -8.08 -12.61 0.27
C GLY A 287 -9.33 -12.33 -0.58
N MET A 288 -10.49 -12.15 0.04
CA MET A 288 -11.70 -11.71 -0.67
C MET A 288 -11.56 -10.30 -1.23
N ALA A 289 -11.01 -9.35 -0.46
CA ALA A 289 -10.75 -8.00 -0.94
C ALA A 289 -9.83 -8.01 -2.17
N PHE A 290 -8.75 -8.81 -2.13
CA PHE A 290 -7.77 -8.90 -3.20
C PHE A 290 -8.36 -9.51 -4.49
N ARG A 291 -9.23 -10.52 -4.35
CA ARG A 291 -9.96 -11.07 -5.50
C ARG A 291 -10.99 -10.10 -6.08
N LEU A 292 -11.65 -9.32 -5.22
CA LEU A 292 -12.65 -8.35 -5.66
C LEU A 292 -12.02 -7.16 -6.39
N ILE A 293 -10.82 -6.69 -6.02
CA ILE A 293 -10.17 -5.63 -6.80
C ILE A 293 -9.75 -6.11 -8.20
N ASP A 294 -9.40 -7.39 -8.34
CA ASP A 294 -9.10 -8.01 -9.64
C ASP A 294 -10.36 -8.17 -10.49
N ASP A 295 -11.44 -8.65 -9.87
CA ASP A 295 -12.77 -8.74 -10.47
C ASP A 295 -13.37 -7.35 -10.83
N MET A 296 -12.90 -6.27 -10.21
CA MET A 296 -13.24 -4.87 -10.51
C MET A 296 -12.24 -4.13 -11.42
N GLY A 297 -11.18 -4.82 -11.86
CA GLY A 297 -10.22 -4.27 -12.81
C GLY A 297 -9.22 -3.31 -12.16
N ILE A 298 -9.30 -3.10 -10.85
CA ILE A 298 -8.54 -2.09 -10.12
C ILE A 298 -7.03 -2.38 -10.14
N CYS A 299 -6.65 -3.65 -10.37
CA CYS A 299 -5.25 -4.07 -10.56
C CYS A 299 -4.60 -3.54 -11.86
N VAL A 300 -5.36 -2.91 -12.76
CA VAL A 300 -4.89 -2.32 -14.01
C VAL A 300 -4.99 -0.80 -13.95
N ASP A 301 -3.93 -0.10 -14.38
CA ASP A 301 -3.88 1.36 -14.46
C ASP A 301 -5.07 1.90 -15.27
N GLY A 302 -5.83 2.81 -14.64
CA GLY A 302 -6.97 3.53 -15.20
C GLY A 302 -6.69 4.14 -16.58
N LYS A 303 -5.45 4.59 -16.84
CA LYS A 303 -5.05 5.18 -18.13
C LYS A 303 -4.97 4.17 -19.27
N ARG A 304 -4.78 2.88 -18.97
CA ARG A 304 -4.62 1.80 -19.96
C ARG A 304 -5.94 1.20 -20.41
N TYR A 305 -7.07 1.66 -19.86
CA TYR A 305 -8.40 1.23 -20.27
C TYR A 305 -8.77 1.76 -21.65
N ALA A 306 -9.31 0.88 -22.51
CA ALA A 306 -9.90 1.27 -23.79
C ALA A 306 -11.10 2.24 -23.64
N ASN A 307 -11.70 2.29 -22.43
CA ASN A 307 -12.82 3.16 -22.08
C ASN A 307 -12.44 4.15 -20.95
N ALA A 308 -11.21 4.67 -20.92
CA ALA A 308 -10.75 5.59 -19.87
C ALA A 308 -11.71 6.80 -19.65
N ASP A 309 -12.45 7.20 -20.67
CA ASP A 309 -13.47 8.27 -20.61
C ASP A 309 -14.69 7.94 -19.72
N LEU A 310 -14.88 6.67 -19.31
CA LEU A 310 -15.97 6.26 -18.43
C LEU A 310 -15.72 6.55 -16.95
N PHE A 311 -14.47 6.73 -16.55
CA PHE A 311 -14.10 6.98 -15.16
C PHE A 311 -13.84 8.47 -14.94
N SER A 312 -14.48 9.03 -13.91
CA SER A 312 -14.15 10.37 -13.45
C SER A 312 -12.74 10.42 -12.87
N THR A 313 -12.15 11.61 -12.76
CA THR A 313 -10.85 11.77 -12.07
C THR A 313 -10.91 11.30 -10.61
N GLU A 314 -12.06 11.49 -9.94
CA GLU A 314 -12.28 10.98 -8.58
C GLU A 314 -12.34 9.44 -8.57
N ASP A 315 -12.96 8.81 -9.57
CA ASP A 315 -13.02 7.35 -9.66
C ASP A 315 -11.63 6.75 -9.81
N ILE A 316 -10.78 7.35 -10.65
CA ILE A 316 -9.39 6.92 -10.83
C ILE A 316 -8.61 7.09 -9.52
N GLU A 317 -8.81 8.20 -8.81
CA GLU A 317 -8.16 8.44 -7.53
C GLU A 317 -8.53 7.37 -6.49
N VAL A 318 -9.83 7.09 -6.31
CA VAL A 318 -10.31 6.08 -5.37
C VAL A 318 -9.77 4.70 -5.73
N ARG A 319 -9.77 4.34 -7.01
CA ARG A 319 -9.27 3.04 -7.50
C ARG A 319 -7.76 2.90 -7.26
N ASN A 320 -6.96 3.90 -7.59
CA ASN A 320 -5.52 3.87 -7.39
C ASN A 320 -5.16 3.76 -5.90
N ARG A 321 -5.84 4.54 -5.03
CA ARG A 321 -5.67 4.44 -3.58
C ARG A 321 -6.01 3.05 -3.06
N LEU A 322 -7.12 2.48 -3.54
CA LEU A 322 -7.58 1.17 -3.10
C LEU A 322 -6.66 0.02 -3.58
N PHE A 323 -6.09 0.13 -4.78
CA PHE A 323 -5.06 -0.80 -5.24
C PHE A 323 -3.86 -0.79 -4.30
N TRP A 324 -3.27 0.39 -4.05
CA TRP A 324 -2.09 0.53 -3.19
C TRP A 324 -2.38 0.17 -1.74
N SER A 325 -3.59 0.44 -1.27
CA SER A 325 -4.11 -0.02 0.03
C SER A 325 -4.08 -1.54 0.15
N CYS A 326 -4.64 -2.24 -0.85
CA CYS A 326 -4.64 -3.69 -0.89
C CYS A 326 -3.22 -4.24 -1.02
N TYR A 327 -2.40 -3.63 -1.89
CA TYR A 327 -1.01 -4.03 -2.10
C TYR A 327 -0.20 -3.92 -0.81
N PHE A 328 -0.30 -2.79 -0.10
CA PHE A 328 0.40 -2.58 1.17
C PHE A 328 -0.09 -3.55 2.25
N TRP A 329 -1.41 -3.69 2.41
CA TRP A 329 -1.99 -4.59 3.41
C TRP A 329 -1.64 -6.05 3.16
N ASP A 330 -1.65 -6.51 1.90
CA ASP A 330 -1.23 -7.86 1.50
C ASP A 330 0.17 -8.21 2.01
N LYS A 331 1.12 -7.26 1.95
CA LYS A 331 2.50 -7.52 2.36
C LYS A 331 2.64 -7.49 3.88
N LEU A 332 1.94 -6.58 4.56
CA LEU A 332 1.94 -6.53 6.02
C LEU A 332 1.27 -7.78 6.62
N ILE A 333 0.08 -8.15 6.18
CA ILE A 333 -0.61 -9.33 6.71
C ILE A 333 0.13 -10.64 6.39
N SER A 334 0.77 -10.72 5.23
CA SER A 334 1.65 -11.82 4.85
C SER A 334 2.88 -11.91 5.77
N LEU A 335 3.50 -10.76 6.07
CA LEU A 335 4.60 -10.68 7.02
C LEU A 335 4.15 -11.13 8.42
N TYR A 336 2.99 -10.66 8.91
CA TYR A 336 2.52 -11.00 10.26
C TYR A 336 2.19 -12.47 10.46
N PHE A 337 1.79 -13.18 9.40
CA PHE A 337 1.36 -14.58 9.50
C PHE A 337 2.35 -15.56 8.87
N GLY A 338 3.51 -15.09 8.40
CA GLY A 338 4.51 -15.93 7.73
C GLY A 338 3.97 -16.57 6.45
N ARG A 339 3.23 -15.82 5.63
CA ARG A 339 2.60 -16.31 4.39
C ARG A 339 3.16 -15.59 3.16
N SER A 340 2.97 -16.19 1.99
CA SER A 340 3.33 -15.54 0.72
C SER A 340 2.30 -14.48 0.34
N PRO A 341 2.73 -13.26 -0.05
CA PRO A 341 1.84 -12.25 -0.64
C PRO A 341 1.15 -12.74 -1.90
N MET A 342 -0.08 -12.26 -2.14
CA MET A 342 -0.90 -12.63 -3.30
C MET A 342 -0.78 -11.63 -4.45
N ILE A 343 -0.89 -10.33 -4.17
CA ILE A 343 -0.96 -9.31 -5.21
C ILE A 343 0.44 -9.08 -5.78
N GLN A 344 0.59 -9.14 -7.10
CA GLN A 344 1.83 -8.79 -7.77
C GLN A 344 1.74 -7.38 -8.37
N HIS A 345 2.83 -6.62 -8.32
CA HIS A 345 2.96 -5.35 -9.02
C HIS A 345 3.65 -5.58 -10.36
N SER A 346 3.09 -5.02 -11.43
CA SER A 346 3.60 -5.18 -12.79
C SER A 346 3.46 -3.86 -13.55
N GLU A 347 3.98 -3.79 -14.78
CA GLU A 347 3.90 -2.57 -15.58
C GLU A 347 2.48 -2.11 -15.86
N ILE A 348 1.50 -3.02 -15.89
CA ILE A 348 0.08 -2.67 -16.11
C ILE A 348 -0.61 -2.18 -14.84
N SER A 349 0.01 -2.32 -13.68
CA SER A 349 -0.58 -1.91 -12.40
C SER A 349 -0.63 -0.39 -12.25
N PRO A 350 -1.55 0.15 -11.42
CA PRO A 350 -1.61 1.58 -11.15
C PRO A 350 -0.27 2.14 -10.65
N PRO A 351 0.18 3.29 -11.18
CA PRO A 351 1.42 3.91 -10.72
C PRO A 351 1.31 4.34 -9.25
N ARG A 352 2.45 4.42 -8.55
CA ARG A 352 2.55 4.87 -7.15
C ARG A 352 2.43 6.41 -7.04
N ILE A 353 1.34 6.94 -7.60
CA ILE A 353 1.02 8.37 -7.66
C ILE A 353 -0.43 8.55 -7.22
N LEU A 354 -0.63 9.39 -6.21
CA LEU A 354 -1.95 9.83 -5.75
C LEU A 354 -2.15 11.29 -6.18
N MET A 355 -3.29 11.58 -6.81
CA MET A 355 -3.54 12.90 -7.39
C MET A 355 -4.00 13.90 -6.31
N ASP A 356 -4.78 13.44 -5.33
CA ASP A 356 -5.19 14.30 -4.21
C ASP A 356 -4.14 14.29 -3.08
N ASP A 357 -3.58 15.46 -2.79
CA ASP A 357 -2.64 15.67 -1.70
C ASP A 357 -3.22 16.53 -0.56
N THR A 358 -4.53 16.78 -0.51
CA THR A 358 -5.15 17.60 0.54
C THR A 358 -4.79 17.16 1.96
N ALA A 359 -4.81 15.85 2.22
CA ALA A 359 -4.44 15.26 3.52
C ALA A 359 -2.94 15.36 3.87
N GLU A 360 -2.09 15.88 2.97
CA GLU A 360 -0.67 16.15 3.23
C GLU A 360 -0.48 17.31 4.18
N ILE A 361 -1.28 18.38 4.04
CA ILE A 361 -1.15 19.63 4.80
C ILE A 361 -2.17 19.77 5.93
N GLU A 362 -3.04 18.77 6.12
CA GLU A 362 -4.03 18.79 7.19
C GLU A 362 -3.36 18.82 8.57
N PRO A 363 -3.89 19.60 9.53
CA PRO A 363 -3.43 19.54 10.90
C PRO A 363 -3.81 18.19 11.52
N TRP A 364 -2.81 17.48 12.02
CA TRP A 364 -2.94 16.25 12.78
C TRP A 364 -2.82 16.54 14.26
N LEU A 365 -3.80 16.04 15.02
CA LEU A 365 -3.84 16.05 16.47
C LEU A 365 -4.23 14.64 16.93
N PRO A 366 -3.59 14.12 17.99
CA PRO A 366 -3.93 12.81 18.50
C PRO A 366 -5.34 12.84 19.13
N HIS A 367 -6.22 11.98 18.63
CA HIS A 367 -7.58 11.82 19.13
C HIS A 367 -7.61 10.86 20.32
N GLY A 368 -8.49 11.10 21.30
CA GLY A 368 -8.74 10.16 22.40
C GLY A 368 -7.67 10.14 23.51
N LEU A 369 -6.73 11.09 23.54
CA LEU A 369 -5.75 11.22 24.62
C LEU A 369 -6.28 12.11 25.76
N LEU A 370 -6.08 11.68 27.01
CA LEU A 370 -6.61 12.35 28.20
C LEU A 370 -5.89 13.65 28.58
N SER A 371 -4.58 13.72 28.34
CA SER A 371 -3.73 14.79 28.87
C SER A 371 -2.52 15.03 27.97
N THR A 372 -2.65 15.79 26.90
CA THR A 372 -1.47 16.28 26.16
C THR A 372 -1.72 17.63 25.48
N ASP A 373 -0.91 18.63 25.84
CA ASP A 373 -0.73 19.89 25.09
C ASP A 373 0.09 19.62 23.81
N HIS A 374 -0.30 18.64 22.99
CA HIS A 374 0.40 18.39 21.74
C HIS A 374 0.09 19.52 20.75
N PRO A 375 1.12 20.21 20.22
CA PRO A 375 0.88 21.17 19.17
C PRO A 375 0.37 20.45 17.91
N PRO A 376 -0.58 21.04 17.16
CA PRO A 376 -0.98 20.50 15.87
C PRO A 376 0.24 20.33 14.97
N LYS A 377 0.37 19.17 14.34
CA LYS A 377 1.45 18.87 13.39
C LYS A 377 0.90 18.72 12.00
N GLN A 378 1.72 18.95 11.00
CA GLN A 378 1.32 18.62 9.65
C GLN A 378 1.21 17.09 9.52
N ALA A 379 0.10 16.61 8.94
CA ALA A 379 -0.18 15.18 8.88
C ALA A 379 0.79 14.42 7.98
N HIS A 380 1.16 14.95 6.82
CA HIS A 380 1.99 14.24 5.83
C HIS A 380 1.43 12.87 5.42
N SER A 381 0.11 12.71 5.42
CA SER A 381 -0.55 11.41 5.25
C SER A 381 -0.29 10.78 3.89
N ILE A 382 -0.16 11.61 2.85
CA ILE A 382 -0.08 11.15 1.45
C ILE A 382 1.35 10.77 1.10
N SER A 383 2.32 11.64 1.41
CA SER A 383 3.73 11.34 1.21
C SER A 383 4.14 10.13 2.05
N CYS A 384 3.72 10.05 3.32
CA CYS A 384 4.00 8.89 4.17
C CYS A 384 3.45 7.58 3.60
N PHE A 385 2.18 7.55 3.17
CA PHE A 385 1.57 6.34 2.59
C PHE A 385 2.22 5.91 1.27
N ILE A 386 2.56 6.86 0.39
CA ILE A 386 3.31 6.58 -0.85
C ILE A 386 4.66 5.93 -0.54
N GLN A 387 5.33 6.37 0.51
CA GLN A 387 6.62 5.82 0.95
C GLN A 387 6.46 4.44 1.61
N MET A 388 5.39 4.21 2.39
CA MET A 388 5.03 2.88 2.90
C MET A 388 4.78 1.88 1.75
N CYS A 389 4.09 2.30 0.70
CA CYS A 389 3.88 1.47 -0.48
C CYS A 389 5.21 1.12 -1.17
N GLY A 390 6.17 2.04 -1.22
CA GLY A 390 7.52 1.78 -1.71
C GLY A 390 8.27 0.73 -0.86
N LEU A 391 8.16 0.80 0.47
CA LEU A 391 8.69 -0.25 1.35
C LEU A 391 8.00 -1.60 1.10
N ALA A 392 6.70 -1.63 0.81
CA ALA A 392 6.00 -2.87 0.48
C ALA A 392 6.47 -3.50 -0.85
N GLU A 393 6.96 -2.70 -1.82
CA GLU A 393 7.58 -3.24 -3.03
C GLU A 393 8.87 -4.02 -2.70
N ILE A 394 9.73 -3.47 -1.83
CA ILE A 394 10.94 -4.14 -1.35
C ILE A 394 10.57 -5.37 -0.50
N LEU A 395 9.65 -5.21 0.45
CA LEU A 395 9.17 -6.30 1.31
C LEU A 395 8.57 -7.46 0.50
N ASN A 396 7.90 -7.17 -0.61
CA ASN A 396 7.39 -8.22 -1.50
C ASN A 396 8.53 -9.12 -2.03
N GLN A 397 9.63 -8.53 -2.49
CA GLN A 397 10.78 -9.30 -2.99
C GLN A 397 11.41 -10.13 -1.86
N VAL A 398 11.56 -9.54 -0.68
CA VAL A 398 12.06 -10.23 0.52
C VAL A 398 11.19 -11.45 0.86
N LEU A 399 9.87 -11.27 0.95
CA LEU A 399 8.95 -12.35 1.30
C LEU A 399 8.92 -13.45 0.24
N VAL A 400 8.88 -13.09 -1.05
CA VAL A 400 8.72 -14.04 -2.15
C VAL A 400 10.00 -14.82 -2.44
N HIS A 401 11.18 -14.21 -2.29
CA HIS A 401 12.44 -14.81 -2.71
C HIS A 401 13.35 -15.29 -1.58
N LEU A 402 13.22 -14.72 -0.37
CA LEU A 402 14.09 -15.05 0.76
C LEU A 402 13.37 -15.85 1.86
N TYR A 403 12.04 -15.73 1.94
CA TYR A 403 11.23 -16.33 3.01
C TYR A 403 10.11 -17.26 2.50
N ASN A 404 10.01 -17.52 1.19
CA ASN A 404 9.01 -18.43 0.64
C ASN A 404 9.61 -19.82 0.37
N PRO A 405 9.25 -20.87 1.14
CA PRO A 405 9.77 -22.21 0.94
C PRO A 405 9.39 -22.83 -0.41
N SER A 406 8.32 -22.37 -1.05
CA SER A 406 7.84 -22.90 -2.34
C SER A 406 8.51 -22.25 -3.55
N LYS A 407 9.21 -21.12 -3.38
CA LYS A 407 9.92 -20.40 -4.45
C LYS A 407 11.41 -20.27 -4.11
N GLN A 408 12.06 -21.41 -3.86
CA GLN A 408 13.48 -21.44 -3.51
C GLN A 408 14.34 -21.08 -4.73
N LEU A 409 15.03 -19.95 -4.61
CA LEU A 409 16.16 -19.61 -5.47
C LEU A 409 17.38 -20.46 -5.08
N SER A 410 18.37 -20.55 -5.97
CA SER A 410 19.68 -21.07 -5.54
C SER A 410 20.27 -20.16 -4.45
N PRO A 411 21.10 -20.68 -3.51
CA PRO A 411 21.70 -19.85 -2.45
C PRO A 411 22.41 -18.60 -2.98
N SER A 412 23.11 -18.73 -4.10
CA SER A 412 23.77 -17.61 -4.80
C SER A 412 22.78 -16.56 -5.34
N GLN A 413 21.68 -16.98 -5.96
CA GLN A 413 20.62 -16.08 -6.45
C GLN A 413 19.87 -15.41 -5.31
N ALA A 414 19.59 -16.15 -4.23
CA ALA A 414 18.98 -15.61 -3.02
C ALA A 414 19.90 -14.57 -2.37
N PHE A 415 21.20 -14.82 -2.30
CA PHE A 415 22.16 -13.86 -1.76
C PHE A 415 22.24 -12.59 -2.61
N GLN A 416 22.30 -12.73 -3.94
CA GLN A 416 22.26 -11.60 -4.87
C GLN A 416 20.96 -10.79 -4.73
N CYS A 417 19.81 -11.46 -4.57
CA CYS A 417 18.53 -10.81 -4.27
C CYS A 417 18.62 -10.02 -2.97
N ALA A 418 19.12 -10.62 -1.87
CA ALA A 418 19.26 -9.94 -0.59
C ALA A 418 20.20 -8.72 -0.65
N VAL A 419 21.28 -8.78 -1.42
CA VAL A 419 22.17 -7.64 -1.68
C VAL A 419 21.44 -6.55 -2.46
N SER A 420 20.80 -6.90 -3.58
CA SER A 420 20.03 -5.97 -4.43
C SER A 420 18.95 -5.23 -3.64
N GLU A 421 18.13 -5.96 -2.88
CA GLU A 421 17.06 -5.37 -2.07
C GLU A 421 17.60 -4.53 -0.91
N SER A 422 18.78 -4.85 -0.37
CA SER A 422 19.46 -3.99 0.63
C SER A 422 19.92 -2.66 0.04
N THR A 423 20.46 -2.68 -1.19
CA THR A 423 20.83 -1.45 -1.90
C THR A 423 19.61 -0.58 -2.15
N LYS A 424 18.51 -1.18 -2.65
CA LYS A 424 17.25 -0.45 -2.85
C LYS A 424 16.71 0.15 -1.56
N LEU A 425 16.77 -0.59 -0.45
CA LEU A 425 16.33 -0.08 0.86
C LEU A 425 17.19 1.09 1.35
N GLN A 426 18.51 1.05 1.10
CA GLN A 426 19.42 2.14 1.44
C GLN A 426 19.17 3.38 0.57
N THR A 427 19.01 3.21 -0.74
CA THR A 427 18.64 4.30 -1.66
C THR A 427 17.30 4.92 -1.25
N TRP A 428 16.30 4.08 -0.94
CA TRP A 428 15.01 4.55 -0.45
C TRP A 428 15.15 5.40 0.82
N TRP A 429 15.99 4.99 1.78
CA TRP A 429 16.24 5.79 2.99
C TRP A 429 16.94 7.11 2.68
N GLN A 430 17.92 7.12 1.77
CA GLN A 430 18.59 8.35 1.36
C GLN A 430 17.61 9.35 0.73
N GLU A 431 16.73 8.87 -0.14
CA GLU A 431 15.74 9.66 -0.86
C GLU A 431 14.49 10.01 -0.03
N LEU A 432 14.28 9.35 1.12
CA LEU A 432 13.14 9.62 1.99
C LEU A 432 13.13 11.11 2.40
N PRO A 433 12.02 11.84 2.19
CA PRO A 433 11.91 13.25 2.55
C PRO A 433 12.23 13.52 4.02
N HIS A 434 12.92 14.64 4.30
CA HIS A 434 13.37 14.97 5.65
C HIS A 434 12.24 15.03 6.68
N HIS A 435 11.04 15.49 6.30
CA HIS A 435 9.88 15.55 7.20
C HIS A 435 9.30 14.16 7.56
N LEU A 436 9.72 13.10 6.88
CA LEU A 436 9.37 11.71 7.20
C LEU A 436 10.49 10.95 7.92
N LYS A 437 11.68 11.56 8.05
CA LYS A 437 12.81 11.02 8.82
C LYS A 437 12.71 11.51 10.26
N ILE A 438 12.79 10.58 11.22
CA ILE A 438 12.68 10.92 12.64
C ILE A 438 14.07 11.16 13.22
N ASP A 439 14.24 12.32 13.86
CA ASP A 439 15.36 12.58 14.75
C ASP A 439 15.06 11.97 16.11
N LEU A 440 15.86 10.97 16.50
CA LEU A 440 15.71 10.27 17.79
C LEU A 440 16.10 11.13 18.99
N ASN A 441 16.73 12.28 18.78
CA ASN A 441 17.04 13.24 19.84
C ASN A 441 15.85 14.18 20.14
N ALA A 442 14.77 14.09 19.38
CA ALA A 442 13.58 14.91 19.58
C ALA A 442 12.87 14.56 20.91
N THR A 443 12.24 15.56 21.53
CA THR A 443 11.45 15.34 22.75
C THR A 443 10.14 14.61 22.44
N SER A 444 9.50 14.00 23.44
CA SER A 444 8.19 13.35 23.27
C SER A 444 7.09 14.32 22.82
N ILE A 445 7.19 15.61 23.16
CA ILE A 445 6.24 16.64 22.66
C ILE A 445 6.44 16.89 21.16
N ASP A 446 7.68 16.70 20.69
CA ASP A 446 8.09 16.82 19.30
C ASP A 446 7.94 15.52 18.50
N CYS A 447 7.36 14.47 19.08
CA CYS A 447 7.05 13.23 18.39
C CYS A 447 6.14 13.48 17.16
N PRO A 448 6.50 13.00 15.96
CA PRO A 448 5.68 13.16 14.77
C PRO A 448 4.40 12.31 14.82
N PRO A 449 3.44 12.52 13.91
CA PRO A 449 2.27 11.66 13.79
C PRO A 449 2.58 10.16 13.76
N SER A 450 1.68 9.34 14.32
CA SER A 450 1.87 7.89 14.52
C SER A 450 2.27 7.13 13.27
N HIS A 451 1.74 7.50 12.10
CA HIS A 451 2.05 6.84 10.84
C HIS A 451 3.47 7.09 10.36
N ILE A 452 4.07 8.24 10.69
CA ILE A 452 5.49 8.52 10.39
C ILE A 452 6.39 7.67 11.28
N VAL A 453 6.06 7.52 12.57
CA VAL A 453 6.79 6.58 13.45
C VAL A 453 6.69 5.16 12.92
N THR A 454 5.49 4.76 12.51
CA THR A 454 5.25 3.42 11.95
C THR A 454 6.05 3.17 10.67
N LEU A 455 6.15 4.15 9.77
CA LEU A 455 6.99 4.08 8.57
C LEU A 455 8.45 3.75 8.92
N ASN A 456 9.02 4.46 9.89
CA ASN A 456 10.42 4.28 10.31
C ASN A 456 10.63 2.91 10.99
N CYS A 457 9.66 2.45 11.79
CA CYS A 457 9.69 1.09 12.37
C CYS A 457 9.61 0.00 11.30
N ILE A 458 8.78 0.16 10.26
CA ILE A 458 8.69 -0.78 9.13
C ILE A 458 10.02 -0.83 8.37
N TYR A 459 10.65 0.31 8.12
CA TYR A 459 11.99 0.37 7.50
C TYR A 459 13.01 -0.49 8.26
N HIS A 460 13.14 -0.30 9.58
CA HIS A 460 14.06 -1.09 10.39
C HIS A 460 13.68 -2.57 10.46
N THR A 461 12.38 -2.88 10.43
CA THR A 461 11.88 -4.26 10.37
C THR A 461 12.33 -4.94 9.08
N ILE A 462 12.20 -4.29 7.91
CA ILE A 462 12.66 -4.83 6.63
C ILE A 462 14.19 -4.97 6.62
N ASN A 463 14.92 -4.00 7.20
CA ASN A 463 16.37 -4.09 7.32
C ASN A 463 16.80 -5.30 8.17
N ILE A 464 16.10 -5.60 9.27
CA ILE A 464 16.34 -6.81 10.07
C ILE A 464 16.11 -8.07 9.21
N LEU A 465 14.97 -8.17 8.50
CA LEU A 465 14.67 -9.34 7.67
C LEU A 465 15.75 -9.58 6.60
N LEU A 466 16.18 -8.53 5.89
CA LEU A 466 17.22 -8.64 4.87
C LEU A 466 18.55 -9.14 5.44
N ASN A 467 19.00 -8.55 6.56
CA ASN A 467 20.28 -8.93 7.14
C ASN A 467 20.22 -10.31 7.80
N ARG A 468 19.08 -10.72 8.35
CA ARG A 468 18.86 -12.11 8.82
C ARG A 468 18.94 -13.12 7.67
N ALA A 469 18.33 -12.82 6.53
CA ALA A 469 18.44 -13.67 5.34
C ALA A 469 19.89 -13.76 4.84
N LYS A 470 20.64 -12.66 4.84
CA LYS A 470 22.08 -12.66 4.52
C LYS A 470 22.87 -13.55 5.48
N LEU A 471 22.67 -13.43 6.79
CA LEU A 471 23.34 -14.28 7.79
C LEU A 471 23.16 -15.77 7.48
N LYS A 472 21.92 -16.18 7.16
CA LYS A 472 21.58 -17.54 6.73
C LYS A 472 22.35 -17.94 5.46
N LEU A 473 22.19 -17.18 4.38
CA LEU A 473 22.70 -17.53 3.06
C LEU A 473 24.24 -17.54 2.99
N SER A 474 24.88 -16.66 3.74
CA SER A 474 26.34 -16.53 3.81
C SER A 474 27.03 -17.78 4.34
N ARG A 475 26.40 -18.52 5.27
CA ARG A 475 26.94 -19.76 5.82
C ARG A 475 26.67 -20.96 4.93
N GLU A 476 25.50 -20.98 4.27
CA GLU A 476 25.10 -22.04 3.33
C GLU A 476 25.94 -22.06 2.05
N SER A 477 26.43 -20.90 1.60
CA SER A 477 27.10 -20.76 0.31
C SER A 477 28.63 -20.75 0.35
N GLU A 478 29.27 -20.92 1.53
CA GLU A 478 30.72 -20.70 1.75
C GLU A 478 31.25 -19.32 1.27
N LEU A 479 30.34 -18.40 0.91
CA LEU A 479 30.61 -17.03 0.44
C LEU A 479 30.89 -16.05 1.60
N ALA A 480 31.13 -16.56 2.80
CA ALA A 480 31.42 -15.78 4.00
C ALA A 480 32.57 -14.77 3.82
N ALA A 481 33.50 -15.06 2.90
CA ALA A 481 34.66 -14.21 2.61
C ALA A 481 34.35 -12.89 1.86
N GLU A 482 33.19 -12.74 1.22
CA GLU A 482 32.81 -11.49 0.51
C GLU A 482 32.12 -10.46 1.42
N ILE A 483 31.78 -10.82 2.67
CA ILE A 483 31.07 -9.95 3.63
C ILE A 483 32.08 -9.09 4.40
N VAL A 484 32.83 -8.27 3.68
CA VAL A 484 33.92 -7.49 4.29
C VAL A 484 33.50 -6.06 4.63
N GLU A 485 32.46 -5.50 3.99
CA GLU A 485 32.14 -4.08 4.19
C GLU A 485 31.31 -3.78 5.45
N HIS A 486 30.29 -4.57 5.81
CA HIS A 486 29.50 -4.34 7.03
C HIS A 486 28.86 -5.62 7.59
N ASN A 487 29.08 -5.91 8.88
CA ASN A 487 28.55 -7.08 9.57
C ASN A 487 26.99 -7.07 9.60
N PRO A 488 26.29 -8.05 8.98
CA PRO A 488 24.83 -8.12 8.98
C PRO A 488 24.20 -8.22 10.38
N LEU A 489 24.89 -8.85 11.34
CA LEU A 489 24.42 -8.93 12.72
C LEU A 489 24.40 -7.55 13.39
N VAL A 490 25.46 -6.75 13.21
CA VAL A 490 25.52 -5.37 13.72
C VAL A 490 24.39 -4.53 13.15
N ARG A 491 24.04 -4.71 11.87
CA ARG A 491 22.88 -4.04 11.26
C ARG A 491 21.55 -4.45 11.86
N CYS A 492 21.37 -5.74 12.20
CA CYS A 492 20.19 -6.21 12.93
C CYS A 492 20.09 -5.56 14.31
N ILE A 493 21.17 -5.58 15.10
CA ILE A 493 21.21 -5.02 16.47
C ILE A 493 20.97 -3.50 16.44
N SER A 494 21.61 -2.78 15.52
CA SER A 494 21.40 -1.34 15.32
C SER A 494 19.93 -1.04 14.98
N SER A 495 19.33 -1.79 14.05
CA SER A 495 17.92 -1.61 13.67
C SER A 495 16.96 -1.95 14.81
N ALA A 496 17.24 -3.01 15.58
CA ALA A 496 16.45 -3.38 16.76
C ALA A 496 16.50 -2.29 17.84
N THR A 497 17.68 -1.69 18.04
CA THR A 497 17.88 -0.56 18.97
C THR A 497 17.11 0.67 18.52
N SER A 498 17.15 1.01 17.23
CA SER A 498 16.35 2.11 16.67
C SER A 498 14.85 1.87 16.81
N ILE A 499 14.36 0.64 16.64
CA ILE A 499 12.94 0.32 16.88
C ILE A 499 12.55 0.59 18.34
N VAL A 500 13.38 0.20 19.31
CA VAL A 500 13.13 0.49 20.74
C VAL A 500 13.11 2.00 21.00
N ALA A 501 14.04 2.76 20.44
CA ALA A 501 14.09 4.21 20.58
C ALA A 501 12.85 4.89 19.97
N LEU A 502 12.47 4.51 18.75
CA LEU A 502 11.25 5.00 18.07
C LEU A 502 9.99 4.67 18.88
N PHE A 503 9.91 3.46 19.43
CA PHE A 503 8.78 3.04 20.25
C PHE A 503 8.72 3.83 21.57
N ASN A 504 9.86 4.10 22.22
CA ASN A 504 9.91 4.94 23.42
C ASN A 504 9.46 6.37 23.14
N LEU A 505 9.88 6.96 22.01
CA LEU A 505 9.41 8.27 21.57
C LEU A 505 7.88 8.28 21.38
N TYR A 506 7.34 7.26 20.69
CA TYR A 506 5.90 7.08 20.50
C TYR A 506 5.15 6.93 21.84
N ARG A 507 5.62 6.02 22.71
CA ARG A 507 4.99 5.72 23.99
C ARG A 507 4.99 6.95 24.91
N GLY A 508 6.07 7.72 24.93
CA GLY A 508 6.16 8.95 25.70
C GLY A 508 5.18 10.04 25.20
N ALA A 509 4.87 10.06 23.91
CA ALA A 509 3.93 11.01 23.33
C ALA A 509 2.47 10.57 23.46
N PHE A 510 2.15 9.34 23.03
CA PHE A 510 0.78 8.90 22.81
C PHE A 510 0.32 7.77 23.74
N GLY A 511 1.20 7.27 24.60
CA GLY A 511 0.95 6.11 25.44
C GLY A 511 0.85 4.81 24.63
N GLU A 512 0.30 3.76 25.26
CA GLU A 512 0.19 2.42 24.67
C GLU A 512 -1.20 2.12 24.05
N GLY A 513 -2.19 2.96 24.32
CA GLY A 513 -3.59 2.75 23.91
C GLY A 513 -3.81 2.76 22.39
N HIS A 514 -2.95 3.46 21.65
CA HIS A 514 -3.07 3.66 20.20
C HIS A 514 -2.06 2.85 19.37
N VAL A 515 -1.33 1.91 20.00
CA VAL A 515 -0.32 1.12 19.31
C VAL A 515 -0.95 0.19 18.27
N VAL A 516 -0.66 0.48 17.00
CA VAL A 516 -1.04 -0.37 15.86
C VAL A 516 -0.18 -1.63 15.79
N LEU A 517 -0.71 -2.68 15.15
CA LEU A 517 -0.04 -3.98 15.07
C LEU A 517 1.35 -3.88 14.42
N SER A 518 1.55 -3.02 13.42
CA SER A 518 2.87 -2.81 12.81
C SER A 518 3.95 -2.41 13.83
N LEU A 519 3.63 -1.51 14.77
CA LEU A 519 4.57 -1.07 15.80
C LEU A 519 4.86 -2.19 16.79
N ALA A 520 3.83 -2.90 17.25
CA ALA A 520 3.99 -4.06 18.13
C ALA A 520 4.81 -5.18 17.44
N TYR A 521 4.58 -5.41 16.15
CA TYR A 521 5.31 -6.39 15.36
C TYR A 521 6.79 -6.00 15.17
N SER A 522 7.08 -4.72 14.93
CA SER A 522 8.45 -4.21 14.90
C SER A 522 9.15 -4.45 16.23
N LEU A 523 8.49 -4.17 17.36
CA LEU A 523 9.03 -4.41 18.69
C LEU A 523 9.28 -5.90 18.97
N TYR A 524 8.37 -6.78 18.55
CA TYR A 524 8.57 -8.23 18.56
C TYR A 524 9.80 -8.64 17.74
N THR A 525 9.95 -8.07 16.54
CA THR A 525 11.12 -8.33 15.68
C THR A 525 12.41 -7.88 16.37
N ALA A 526 12.42 -6.72 17.02
CA ALA A 526 13.56 -6.25 17.80
C ALA A 526 13.86 -7.17 19.01
N ALA A 527 12.83 -7.61 19.75
CA ALA A 527 12.97 -8.57 20.85
C ALA A 527 13.64 -9.87 20.37
N SER A 528 13.24 -10.37 19.19
CA SER A 528 13.88 -11.56 18.61
C SER A 528 15.37 -11.36 18.36
N ILE A 529 15.81 -10.16 17.94
CA ILE A 529 17.23 -9.86 17.74
C ILE A 529 18.00 -9.82 19.06
N PHE A 530 17.47 -9.18 20.10
CA PHE A 530 18.15 -9.15 21.40
C PHE A 530 18.22 -10.54 22.06
N LEU A 531 17.19 -11.36 21.89
CA LEU A 531 17.23 -12.76 22.32
C LEU A 531 18.35 -13.52 21.57
N LEU A 532 18.43 -13.36 20.25
CA LEU A 532 19.47 -13.97 19.44
C LEU A 532 20.87 -13.47 19.83
N GLU A 533 21.00 -12.20 20.20
CA GLU A 533 22.24 -11.59 20.69
C GLU A 533 22.68 -12.16 22.06
N LEU A 534 21.74 -12.55 22.93
CA LEU A 534 22.09 -13.27 24.17
C LEU A 534 22.51 -14.71 23.88
N GLN A 535 21.90 -15.37 22.90
CA GLN A 535 22.25 -16.74 22.47
C GLN A 535 23.66 -16.79 21.88
N ALA A 536 23.93 -16.00 20.84
CA ALA A 536 24.91 -14.94 20.99
C ALA A 536 26.21 -15.19 21.77
N LEU A 537 26.25 -14.39 22.81
CA LEU A 537 27.32 -14.20 23.74
C LEU A 537 27.54 -15.43 24.64
N GLY A 538 26.58 -16.35 24.75
CA GLY A 538 26.63 -17.48 25.67
C GLY A 538 26.62 -17.07 27.16
N HIS A 539 26.42 -15.79 27.45
CA HIS A 539 26.31 -15.21 28.80
C HIS A 539 25.33 -14.04 28.77
N VAL A 540 24.80 -13.67 29.95
CA VAL A 540 23.81 -12.60 30.07
C VAL A 540 24.51 -11.24 30.05
N ALA A 541 24.59 -10.61 28.88
CA ALA A 541 24.97 -9.19 28.77
C ALA A 541 23.84 -8.29 29.29
N THR A 542 24.15 -7.49 30.30
CA THR A 542 23.16 -6.68 31.04
C THR A 542 22.36 -5.75 30.13
N ILE A 543 23.01 -5.00 29.24
CA ILE A 543 22.35 -4.03 28.36
C ILE A 543 21.37 -4.73 27.40
N THR A 544 21.80 -5.81 26.76
CA THR A 544 20.98 -6.60 25.84
C THR A 544 19.80 -7.24 26.56
N PHE A 545 20.03 -7.76 27.78
CA PHE A 545 18.99 -8.32 28.62
C PHE A 545 17.96 -7.28 29.07
N GLU A 546 18.38 -6.06 29.41
CA GLU A 546 17.49 -4.94 29.74
C GLU A 546 16.61 -4.55 28.55
N ARG A 547 17.20 -4.45 27.35
CA ARG A 547 16.46 -4.17 26.11
C ARG A 547 15.44 -5.25 25.79
N LEU A 548 15.82 -6.52 25.91
CA LEU A 548 14.91 -7.65 25.72
C LEU A 548 13.77 -7.61 26.75
N SER A 549 14.10 -7.39 28.02
CA SER A 549 13.15 -7.29 29.13
C SER A 549 12.14 -6.16 28.90
N PHE A 550 12.61 -5.01 28.42
CA PHE A 550 11.77 -3.90 28.03
C PHE A 550 10.79 -4.30 26.92
N CYS A 551 11.28 -4.89 25.83
CA CYS A 551 10.43 -5.31 24.72
C CYS A 551 9.36 -6.31 25.16
N VAL A 552 9.75 -7.33 25.94
CA VAL A 552 8.82 -8.37 26.44
C VAL A 552 7.77 -7.75 27.36
N GLY A 553 8.16 -6.88 28.29
CA GLY A 553 7.21 -6.22 29.20
C GLY A 553 6.20 -5.36 28.46
N VAL A 554 6.64 -4.58 27.48
CA VAL A 554 5.73 -3.78 26.64
C VAL A 554 4.81 -4.67 25.80
N LEU A 555 5.35 -5.70 25.14
CA LEU A 555 4.54 -6.61 24.32
C LEU A 555 3.48 -7.33 25.16
N ASP A 556 3.78 -7.68 26.41
CA ASP A 556 2.81 -8.27 27.33
C ASP A 556 1.70 -7.28 27.69
N ASN A 557 2.00 -6.01 27.99
CA ASN A 557 0.96 -4.99 28.16
C ASN A 557 0.07 -4.86 26.91
N LEU A 558 0.70 -4.86 25.73
CA LEU A 558 0.02 -4.70 24.45
C LEU A 558 -0.86 -5.89 24.07
N ARG A 559 -0.70 -7.08 24.68
CA ARG A 559 -1.52 -8.25 24.36
C ARG A 559 -3.01 -8.04 24.63
N HIS A 560 -3.35 -7.13 25.55
CA HIS A 560 -4.74 -6.83 25.89
C HIS A 560 -5.45 -6.08 24.74
N SER A 561 -4.73 -5.20 24.05
CA SER A 561 -5.24 -4.44 22.90
C SER A 561 -4.96 -5.13 21.55
N ASN A 562 -3.87 -5.90 21.46
CA ASN A 562 -3.46 -6.72 20.32
C ASN A 562 -3.26 -8.19 20.70
N PRO A 563 -4.34 -8.96 20.96
CA PRO A 563 -4.25 -10.37 21.37
C PRO A 563 -3.35 -11.26 20.51
N VAL A 564 -3.22 -10.96 19.20
CA VAL A 564 -2.36 -11.69 18.26
C VAL A 564 -0.89 -11.80 18.72
N ILE A 565 -0.39 -10.81 19.46
CA ILE A 565 0.99 -10.76 19.99
C ILE A 565 1.28 -11.87 20.99
N THR A 566 0.25 -12.43 21.64
CA THR A 566 0.40 -13.57 22.57
C THR A 566 1.17 -14.74 21.93
N THR A 567 0.96 -14.98 20.63
CA THR A 567 1.68 -16.04 19.91
C THR A 567 3.18 -15.79 19.91
N GLY A 568 3.62 -14.58 19.58
CA GLY A 568 5.04 -14.20 19.56
C GLY A 568 5.67 -14.19 20.95
N LEU A 569 4.93 -13.73 21.98
CA LEU A 569 5.39 -13.77 23.38
C LEU A 569 5.62 -15.18 23.89
N ASN A 570 4.73 -16.12 23.56
CA ASN A 570 4.89 -17.52 23.96
C ASN A 570 6.15 -18.14 23.32
N LEU A 571 6.45 -17.78 22.07
CA LEU A 571 7.69 -18.22 21.39
C LEU A 571 8.93 -17.68 22.10
N ILE A 572 8.98 -16.37 22.38
CA ILE A 572 10.11 -15.76 23.10
C ILE A 572 10.27 -16.39 24.50
N SER A 573 9.16 -16.62 25.21
CA SER A 573 9.18 -17.20 26.55
C SER A 573 9.73 -18.62 26.54
N LYS A 574 9.31 -19.45 25.57
CA LYS A 574 9.81 -20.82 25.39
C LYS A 574 11.33 -20.85 25.14
N GLU A 575 11.83 -19.93 24.32
CA GLU A 575 13.27 -19.84 24.04
C GLU A 575 14.06 -19.36 25.27
N LEU A 576 13.53 -18.39 26.02
CA LEU A 576 14.15 -17.95 27.29
C LEU A 576 14.23 -19.09 28.32
N GLU A 577 13.15 -19.88 28.44
CA GLU A 577 13.13 -21.07 29.30
C GLU A 577 14.17 -22.11 28.86
N ALA A 578 14.29 -22.36 27.55
CA ALA A 578 15.28 -23.29 27.00
C ALA A 578 16.73 -22.87 27.31
N LEU A 579 17.00 -21.56 27.38
CA LEU A 579 18.31 -21.01 27.73
C LEU A 579 18.57 -20.92 29.23
N GLY A 580 17.57 -21.24 30.08
CA GLY A 580 17.67 -21.05 31.52
C GLY A 580 17.80 -19.58 31.94
N ILE A 581 17.45 -18.64 31.05
CA ILE A 581 17.44 -17.21 31.35
C ILE A 581 16.13 -16.90 32.08
N PRO A 582 16.18 -16.29 33.28
CA PRO A 582 14.97 -15.97 34.02
C PRO A 582 14.07 -15.07 33.17
N ILE A 583 12.80 -15.46 33.05
CA ILE A 583 11.80 -14.66 32.36
C ILE A 583 11.80 -13.26 33.00
N PRO A 584 11.97 -12.19 32.21
CA PRO A 584 11.98 -10.82 32.72
C PRO A 584 10.80 -10.61 33.68
N PRO A 585 11.04 -10.14 34.92
CA PRO A 585 9.95 -9.94 35.86
C PRO A 585 8.95 -8.96 35.26
N MET A 586 7.68 -9.34 35.26
CA MET A 586 6.54 -8.53 34.83
C MET A 586 6.41 -7.31 35.76
N ARG A 587 7.19 -6.26 35.50
CA ARG A 587 7.07 -5.00 36.21
C ARG A 587 6.33 -4.03 35.30
N SER A 588 5.28 -3.41 35.83
CA SER A 588 4.75 -2.17 35.30
C SER A 588 5.91 -1.17 35.25
N PHE A 589 6.51 -0.99 34.07
CA PHE A 589 7.60 -0.05 33.88
C PHE A 589 7.03 1.37 33.89
N ASP A 590 6.73 1.89 35.08
CA ASP A 590 6.84 3.33 35.33
C ASP A 590 8.33 3.64 35.47
N VAL A 591 9.00 3.77 34.33
CA VAL A 591 10.39 4.23 34.30
C VAL A 591 10.36 5.73 34.04
N ALA A 592 10.68 6.50 35.07
CA ALA A 592 11.11 7.88 34.91
C ALA A 592 12.25 7.92 33.87
N PRO A 593 12.32 8.96 33.01
CA PRO A 593 13.33 9.03 31.96
C PRO A 593 14.70 8.79 32.55
N VAL A 594 15.41 7.78 32.03
CA VAL A 594 16.83 7.57 32.34
C VAL A 594 17.56 8.82 31.87
N SER A 595 17.97 9.68 32.80
CA SER A 595 18.83 10.84 32.50
C SER A 595 20.14 10.33 31.91
N LEU A 596 20.35 10.59 30.62
CA LEU A 596 21.63 10.42 29.93
C LEU A 596 22.57 11.62 30.18
N THR A 597 22.69 12.07 31.42
CA THR A 597 23.64 13.14 31.79
C THR A 597 24.70 12.55 32.71
N GLY A 598 25.77 12.02 32.12
CA GLY A 598 27.03 11.83 32.82
C GLY A 598 27.77 13.17 32.86
N ASP A 599 27.96 13.71 34.06
CA ASP A 599 28.73 14.92 34.32
C ASP A 599 30.16 14.82 33.76
N ILE A 600 30.56 15.76 32.90
CA ILE A 600 31.95 15.96 32.47
C ILE A 600 32.56 17.10 33.32
N PRO A 601 33.71 16.89 33.99
CA PRO A 601 34.33 17.93 34.80
C PRO A 601 34.94 19.04 33.92
N SER A 602 34.58 20.28 34.28
CA SER A 602 35.04 21.54 33.70
C SER A 602 36.56 21.65 33.55
N ILE A 603 37.07 21.93 32.34
CA ILE A 603 38.41 22.50 32.13
C ILE A 603 38.35 23.63 31.09
N GLY A 604 38.61 24.85 31.57
CA GLY A 604 39.58 25.78 30.98
C GLY A 604 39.30 26.39 29.61
N THR A 605 38.67 27.56 29.62
CA THR A 605 38.74 28.60 28.58
C THR A 605 40.18 28.89 28.14
N TYR A 606 40.46 28.85 26.83
CA TYR A 606 41.52 29.65 26.23
C TYR A 606 41.11 30.17 24.84
N ASP A 607 41.29 31.47 24.70
CA ASP A 607 40.99 32.37 23.59
C ASP A 607 42.07 32.30 22.50
N GLY A 608 41.74 32.63 21.24
CA GLY A 608 42.74 32.68 20.16
C GLY A 608 42.19 32.70 18.75
N SER A 609 42.09 33.90 18.19
CA SER A 609 41.62 34.27 16.86
C SER A 609 42.63 34.05 15.71
N GLU A 610 42.08 34.07 14.48
CA GLU A 610 42.63 34.60 13.20
C GLU A 610 43.20 33.68 12.09
N THR A 611 42.54 33.85 10.92
CA THR A 611 43.05 34.02 9.54
C THR A 611 43.13 32.87 8.53
N SER A 612 42.75 33.24 7.30
CA SER A 612 42.43 32.51 6.08
C SER A 612 43.59 31.78 5.39
N GLN A 613 43.26 30.77 4.57
CA GLN A 613 43.56 30.74 3.12
C GLN A 613 42.86 29.58 2.38
N ARG A 614 42.39 29.88 1.16
CA ARG A 614 41.75 28.96 0.19
C ARG A 614 42.79 28.12 -0.55
N THR A 615 42.52 26.83 -0.74
CA THR A 615 42.80 26.06 -1.98
C THR A 615 41.87 24.85 -2.05
N GLY A 616 41.24 24.61 -3.21
CA GLY A 616 40.16 23.63 -3.39
C GLY A 616 40.61 22.22 -3.76
N PHE A 617 39.69 21.25 -3.60
CA PHE A 617 39.15 20.35 -4.63
C PHE A 617 38.18 19.36 -3.95
N SER A 618 36.96 19.24 -4.51
CA SER A 618 36.15 18.01 -4.61
C SER A 618 36.19 17.01 -3.44
N GLN A 619 35.18 17.01 -2.56
CA GLN A 619 34.75 15.81 -1.84
C GLN A 619 33.22 15.77 -1.70
N THR A 620 32.73 14.58 -2.00
CA THR A 620 31.35 14.11 -2.08
C THR A 620 30.63 14.16 -0.74
N ASP A 621 29.45 14.79 -0.73
CA ASP A 621 28.48 14.75 0.37
C ASP A 621 28.09 13.31 0.70
N SER A 622 28.65 12.80 1.79
CA SER A 622 28.43 11.45 2.35
C SER A 622 28.00 11.50 3.83
N SER A 623 27.55 12.67 4.29
CA SER A 623 27.33 12.97 5.72
C SER A 623 26.00 12.51 6.33
N PHE A 624 25.07 11.93 5.55
CA PHE A 624 23.76 11.51 6.08
C PHE A 624 23.65 10.01 6.42
N LEU A 625 24.67 9.20 6.11
CA LEU A 625 24.74 7.78 6.52
C LEU A 625 25.58 7.56 7.78
N ASN A 626 26.31 8.58 8.23
CA ASN A 626 27.27 8.53 9.34
C ASN A 626 26.87 9.42 10.53
N SER A 627 25.56 9.56 10.82
CA SER A 627 25.17 9.82 12.21
C SER A 627 25.34 8.52 12.99
N SER A 628 26.60 8.13 13.14
CA SER A 628 27.08 7.19 14.13
C SER A 628 26.50 7.60 15.48
N TYR A 629 25.75 6.69 16.08
CA TYR A 629 25.78 6.56 17.53
C TYR A 629 27.25 6.64 17.94
N SER A 630 27.57 7.51 18.90
CA SER A 630 28.89 7.57 19.51
C SER A 630 29.38 6.15 19.78
N ASP A 631 30.61 5.82 19.35
CA ASP A 631 31.27 4.52 19.56
C ASP A 631 31.19 4.01 21.01
N GLU A 632 30.90 4.89 21.98
CA GLU A 632 30.69 4.58 23.40
C GLU A 632 29.38 3.83 23.73
N GLN A 633 28.37 3.78 22.84
CA GLN A 633 27.13 3.01 23.05
C GLN A 633 27.10 1.65 22.33
N LEU A 634 28.17 1.32 21.61
CA LEU A 634 28.37 0.07 20.88
C LEU A 634 29.34 -0.88 21.60
N GLU A 635 29.63 -0.66 22.89
CA GLU A 635 30.39 -1.61 23.70
C GLU A 635 29.68 -2.98 23.72
N GLY A 636 30.19 -3.91 22.91
CA GLY A 636 29.67 -5.27 22.72
C GLY A 636 29.31 -5.61 21.27
N ALA A 637 28.97 -4.64 20.41
CA ALA A 637 28.54 -4.93 19.04
C ALA A 637 29.70 -4.95 18.02
N THR A 638 30.82 -4.29 18.32
CA THR A 638 32.04 -4.32 17.50
C THR A 638 32.84 -5.62 17.63
N ASP A 639 32.54 -6.46 18.62
CA ASP A 639 33.24 -7.73 18.90
C ASP A 639 32.59 -8.96 18.25
N TYR A 640 31.45 -8.79 17.56
CA TYR A 640 30.83 -9.91 16.84
C TYR A 640 31.59 -10.21 15.55
N ASN A 641 32.42 -11.25 15.57
CA ASN A 641 32.96 -11.82 14.34
C ASN A 641 32.00 -12.90 13.82
N LEU A 642 31.55 -12.75 12.57
CA LEU A 642 30.67 -13.72 11.90
C LEU A 642 31.24 -15.15 11.90
N LEU A 643 32.58 -15.24 11.90
CA LEU A 643 33.35 -16.48 11.85
C LEU A 643 33.40 -17.21 13.20
N ASP A 644 33.11 -16.52 14.30
CA ASP A 644 33.15 -17.07 15.67
C ASP A 644 31.75 -17.43 16.21
N MET A 645 30.72 -17.38 15.36
CA MET A 645 29.33 -17.69 15.70
C MET A 645 29.12 -19.20 15.98
N PRO A 646 28.79 -19.64 17.21
CA PRO A 646 28.48 -21.05 17.49
C PRO A 646 27.36 -21.62 16.59
N PRO A 647 27.45 -22.90 16.16
CA PRO A 647 26.47 -23.56 15.29
C PRO A 647 25.02 -23.45 15.77
N GLU A 648 24.82 -23.54 17.08
CA GLU A 648 23.53 -23.49 17.79
C GLU A 648 22.84 -22.12 17.67
N MET A 649 23.62 -21.03 17.69
CA MET A 649 23.09 -19.67 17.52
C MET A 649 22.53 -19.45 16.12
N TYR A 650 23.22 -19.97 15.11
CA TYR A 650 22.74 -19.90 13.74
C TYR A 650 21.45 -20.69 13.54
N ASP A 651 21.36 -21.89 14.11
CA ASP A 651 20.15 -22.71 14.01
C ASP A 651 18.94 -22.00 14.66
N ALA A 652 19.16 -21.21 15.72
CA ALA A 652 18.12 -20.32 16.28
C ALA A 652 17.77 -19.15 15.34
N PHE A 653 18.75 -18.53 14.67
CA PHE A 653 18.53 -17.49 13.64
C PHE A 653 17.69 -17.99 12.47
N LEU A 654 17.79 -19.28 12.14
CA LEU A 654 17.00 -19.96 11.12
C LEU A 654 15.56 -20.26 11.55
N GLN A 655 15.32 -20.51 12.84
CA GLN A 655 14.01 -20.95 13.36
C GLN A 655 13.09 -19.82 13.78
N ALA A 656 13.62 -18.62 14.05
CA ALA A 656 12.81 -17.43 14.36
C ALA A 656 12.13 -16.86 13.10
N GLU A 657 11.30 -17.66 12.44
CA GLU A 657 10.49 -17.20 11.33
C GLU A 657 9.42 -16.20 11.82
N PRO A 658 9.07 -15.19 11.01
CA PRO A 658 7.94 -14.31 11.31
C PRO A 658 6.71 -15.14 11.68
N ILE A 659 6.01 -14.79 12.78
CA ILE A 659 4.92 -15.55 13.44
C ILE A 659 4.32 -16.59 12.47
N SER A 660 4.93 -17.77 12.47
CA SER A 660 4.64 -18.75 11.44
C SER A 660 3.29 -19.39 11.77
N VAL A 661 2.59 -19.83 10.72
CA VAL A 661 1.53 -20.82 10.90
C VAL A 661 2.22 -22.10 11.36
N THR A 662 2.30 -22.30 12.68
CA THR A 662 2.41 -23.66 13.20
C THR A 662 1.20 -24.41 12.64
N MET A 663 1.44 -25.36 11.72
CA MET A 663 0.46 -26.38 11.42
C MET A 663 0.25 -27.14 12.73
N ASP A 664 -0.79 -26.76 13.47
CA ASP A 664 -1.25 -27.54 14.61
C ASP A 664 -2.04 -28.72 14.02
N PRO A 665 -1.49 -29.94 14.03
CA PRO A 665 -2.16 -31.09 13.44
C PRO A 665 -3.49 -31.42 14.11
N GLY A 666 -3.79 -30.81 15.28
CA GLY A 666 -5.09 -30.92 15.94
C GLY A 666 -6.20 -30.07 15.31
N PHE A 667 -5.89 -29.04 14.51
CA PHE A 667 -6.89 -28.16 13.91
C PHE A 667 -7.45 -28.65 12.57
N ASP A 668 -6.70 -29.47 11.82
CA ASP A 668 -7.06 -29.92 10.47
C ASP A 668 -7.99 -31.15 10.44
N ILE A 669 -8.38 -31.70 11.61
CA ILE A 669 -9.13 -32.97 11.72
C ILE A 669 -10.54 -32.80 12.32
N PHE A 670 -11.00 -31.57 12.59
CA PHE A 670 -12.34 -31.31 13.13
C PHE A 670 -13.32 -30.67 12.15
#